data_AF-A0A2N7BEU8-F1
#
_entry.id   AF-A0A2N7BEU8-F1
#
_cell.length_a   1.000
_cell.length_b   1.000
_cell.length_c   1.000
_cell.angle_alpha   90.00
_cell.angle_beta   90.00
_cell.angle_gamma   90.00
#
_symmetry.space_group_name_H-M   'P 1'
#
loop_
_entity.id
_entity.type
_entity.pdbx_description
1 polymer ?
#
loop_
_entity_poly.entity_id
_entity_poly.type
_entity_poly.pdbx_seq_one_letter_code
_entity_poly.pdbx_strand_id
1 'polypeptide(L)'
;MKKILVFASLLVSLSFQTLDSRKQVFLIGDSTLATKPNPQDPERGWGQMLPEFLDETVVVRNHAVNGRSTKSFINEGRWKKVLDELHAGDWVLIQFGHNDEKKEDSTRYADPQTTYRENLTRFIRETKAKGAYPVLITPVMRRRFDEKGTVQDTHGDYPAAVKAVAQQQKVPLVDLHQKSRQLLQTMGVEPSKRLFLWYTPGYFASRPKEVKDDTHFSAYGAAHMAALVADGLREEKTELAKALKKSPFQEKLAYELPQIYQPVFRKDTFRIENYGAKADGQTLNSIAINKAITTCSEAGGGTVLIASGLWLTGPIVLKNNVNLHLQRGALLQFSDRKSDYPLVKTTWEGLDAIRCQAPISATDVHDIAITGEGFIDGAGDGWRAVKKSKLNPPAWEKLVASGGVVDGEIWYPSEQSLKGAKVKGAVSLANGFDFKKSEEIRDFLRPNMLSLTRCQNILLEGVTIQNSPAWCVHPLLCQDITLKNVTVRNPWYAQNGDGLDLESCKNALIDGCTFDVGDDGICIKSGRDEEGRKRGVPTENVIARNSTVFHAHGGFVVGSEMSGGARNLFVSNCSFLGTDVGLRFKTTRGRGGVVEDVFISDIQMTRIPGEAILFDMYYMAKDPVPQTGDKSDPLPIEAKPINEGTPQFRRFFVRNVVCKGAETGILVRGLPEMNIQDILIENSVIESNKGLVCIEGQRITLKNVQLLSKQMPVMQVQNSQAITLDRIGYSPASSLLLKVSGDRSKQVELLHTDTSKAKKVREDAR
;
A
#
# COMPACT_ATOMS: atom_id res chain seq x y z
N MET A 1 -39.35 -40.32 48.05
CA MET A 1 -38.40 -39.20 47.84
C MET A 1 -37.01 -39.79 47.56
N LYS A 2 -36.48 -39.52 46.35
CA LYS A 2 -35.06 -39.41 45.92
C LYS A 2 -34.05 -40.35 46.61
N LYS A 3 -33.56 -41.49 46.04
CA LYS A 3 -32.77 -41.73 44.79
C LYS A 3 -31.71 -40.66 44.51
N ILE A 4 -30.42 -41.05 44.55
CA ILE A 4 -29.13 -40.38 44.16
C ILE A 4 -28.10 -40.92 45.19
N LEU A 5 -26.89 -41.45 44.93
CA LEU A 5 -25.98 -41.50 43.79
C LEU A 5 -24.88 -42.54 44.17
N VAL A 6 -24.54 -43.53 43.34
CA VAL A 6 -23.15 -44.03 43.16
C VAL A 6 -23.11 -44.77 41.82
N PHE A 7 -22.76 -44.05 40.74
CA PHE A 7 -22.25 -44.64 39.51
C PHE A 7 -21.28 -43.64 38.88
N ALA A 8 -20.00 -43.84 39.14
CA ALA A 8 -18.84 -43.32 38.40
C ALA A 8 -17.71 -44.27 38.82
N SER A 9 -16.95 -44.93 37.96
CA SER A 9 -16.28 -44.37 36.80
C SER A 9 -15.77 -45.51 35.91
N LEU A 10 -16.33 -45.62 34.70
CA LEU A 10 -15.66 -46.28 33.58
C LEU A 10 -16.04 -45.54 32.28
N LEU A 11 -15.57 -44.30 32.17
CA LEU A 11 -15.61 -43.55 30.92
C LEU A 11 -14.24 -43.72 30.27
N VAL A 12 -14.17 -44.70 29.37
CA VAL A 12 -13.10 -44.86 28.39
C VAL A 12 -12.93 -43.52 27.68
N SER A 13 -11.74 -42.96 27.79
CA SER A 13 -11.27 -41.82 27.00
C SER A 13 -11.20 -42.23 25.53
N LEU A 14 -12.34 -42.18 24.83
CA LEU A 14 -12.37 -42.05 23.39
C LEU A 14 -11.92 -40.63 23.07
N SER A 15 -10.62 -40.46 22.89
CA SER A 15 -10.06 -39.33 22.18
C SER A 15 -10.70 -39.32 20.78
N PHE A 16 -11.70 -38.46 20.59
CA PHE A 16 -12.13 -38.04 19.26
C PHE A 16 -10.93 -37.35 18.60
N GLN A 17 -10.10 -38.12 17.90
CA GLN A 17 -9.37 -37.57 16.77
C GLN A 17 -10.44 -37.14 15.79
N THR A 18 -10.81 -35.86 15.82
CA THR A 18 -11.56 -35.27 14.71
C THR A 18 -10.73 -35.53 13.47
N LEU A 19 -11.20 -36.42 12.58
CA LEU A 19 -10.61 -36.57 11.26
C LEU A 19 -10.57 -35.17 10.66
N ASP A 20 -9.36 -34.69 10.42
CA ASP A 20 -9.16 -33.39 9.80
C ASP A 20 -9.74 -33.46 8.39
N SER A 21 -10.95 -32.93 8.20
CA SER A 21 -11.67 -32.98 6.94
C SER A 21 -11.10 -32.01 5.89
N ARG A 22 -10.02 -31.30 6.21
CA ARG A 22 -9.32 -30.40 5.29
C ARG A 22 -8.59 -31.19 4.22
N LYS A 23 -8.66 -30.70 2.98
CA LYS A 23 -7.94 -31.28 1.84
C LYS A 23 -6.43 -31.18 2.09
N GLN A 24 -5.70 -32.27 1.94
CA GLN A 24 -4.25 -32.23 2.05
C GLN A 24 -3.64 -31.90 0.68
N VAL A 25 -2.67 -30.99 0.68
CA VAL A 25 -1.86 -30.66 -0.50
C VAL A 25 -0.42 -31.03 -0.21
N PHE A 26 0.01 -32.15 -0.77
CA PHE A 26 1.39 -32.61 -0.68
C PHE A 26 2.24 -31.92 -1.75
N LEU A 27 3.35 -31.32 -1.33
CA LEU A 27 4.33 -30.77 -2.26
C LEU A 27 5.55 -31.69 -2.30
N ILE A 28 5.95 -32.15 -3.49
CA ILE A 28 7.17 -32.93 -3.68
C ILE A 28 8.09 -32.22 -4.68
N GLY A 29 9.37 -32.13 -4.34
CA GLY A 29 10.32 -31.42 -5.19
C GLY A 29 11.71 -31.23 -4.60
N ASP A 30 12.42 -30.28 -5.21
CA ASP A 30 13.81 -29.96 -4.93
C ASP A 30 13.99 -28.77 -3.95
N SER A 31 15.20 -28.20 -3.90
CA SER A 31 15.54 -27.11 -2.99
C SER A 31 14.74 -25.82 -3.22
N THR A 32 14.25 -25.58 -4.44
CA THR A 32 13.50 -24.35 -4.76
C THR A 32 12.08 -24.36 -4.17
N LEU A 33 11.54 -25.56 -3.89
CA LEU A 33 10.24 -25.79 -3.26
C LEU A 33 10.34 -25.95 -1.74
N ALA A 34 11.43 -26.55 -1.25
CA ALA A 34 11.58 -27.04 0.13
C ALA A 34 11.45 -25.96 1.23
N THR A 35 10.82 -26.32 2.34
CA THR A 35 10.79 -25.49 3.56
C THR A 35 12.20 -25.36 4.16
N LYS A 36 12.60 -24.12 4.50
CA LYS A 36 13.86 -23.86 5.21
C LYS A 36 13.57 -23.66 6.70
N PRO A 37 14.04 -24.57 7.58
CA PRO A 37 13.64 -24.56 8.98
C PRO A 37 14.37 -23.52 9.83
N ASN A 38 15.53 -23.01 9.37
CA ASN A 38 16.30 -22.00 10.08
C ASN A 38 15.73 -20.60 9.79
N PRO A 39 15.04 -19.94 10.74
CA PRO A 39 14.46 -18.63 10.49
C PRO A 39 15.53 -17.54 10.33
N GLN A 40 16.74 -17.74 10.84
CA GLN A 40 17.88 -16.82 10.67
C GLN A 40 18.56 -16.93 9.30
N ASP A 41 18.22 -17.94 8.50
CA ASP A 41 18.67 -18.02 7.10
C ASP A 41 17.68 -17.25 6.20
N PRO A 42 18.15 -16.43 5.24
CA PRO A 42 17.27 -15.71 4.32
C PRO A 42 16.59 -16.60 3.28
N GLU A 43 17.10 -17.81 3.04
CA GLU A 43 16.59 -18.72 2.02
C GLU A 43 15.16 -19.18 2.34
N ARG A 44 14.27 -19.17 1.35
CA ARG A 44 12.92 -19.74 1.44
C ARG A 44 12.62 -20.53 0.17
N GLY A 45 11.90 -21.65 0.30
CA GLY A 45 11.33 -22.33 -0.86
C GLY A 45 9.94 -21.80 -1.15
N TRP A 46 9.50 -21.79 -2.41
CA TRP A 46 8.17 -21.28 -2.77
C TRP A 46 7.05 -22.10 -2.12
N GLY A 47 7.26 -23.40 -1.89
CA GLY A 47 6.31 -24.25 -1.18
C GLY A 47 6.10 -23.86 0.29
N GLN A 48 7.04 -23.11 0.88
CA GLN A 48 6.91 -22.52 2.21
C GLN A 48 5.96 -21.31 2.24
N MET A 49 5.82 -20.60 1.12
CA MET A 49 5.01 -19.38 1.00
C MET A 49 3.61 -19.65 0.43
N LEU A 50 3.41 -20.76 -0.29
CA LEU A 50 2.10 -21.15 -0.84
C LEU A 50 0.94 -21.13 0.17
N PRO A 51 1.10 -21.54 1.45
CA PRO A 51 0.01 -21.48 2.43
C PRO A 51 -0.58 -20.08 2.62
N GLU A 52 0.15 -19.01 2.33
CA GLU A 52 -0.36 -17.63 2.44
C GLU A 52 -1.46 -17.32 1.41
N PHE A 53 -1.53 -18.10 0.32
CA PHE A 53 -2.46 -17.93 -0.79
C PHE A 53 -3.57 -18.99 -0.85
N LEU A 54 -3.63 -19.87 0.16
CA LEU A 54 -4.69 -20.88 0.31
C LEU A 54 -5.54 -20.54 1.53
N ASP A 55 -6.83 -20.84 1.45
CA ASP A 55 -7.75 -20.68 2.56
C ASP A 55 -7.61 -21.81 3.60
N GLU A 56 -8.33 -21.69 4.70
CA GLU A 56 -8.30 -22.61 5.83
C GLU A 56 -8.85 -24.01 5.52
N THR A 57 -9.45 -24.24 4.34
CA THR A 57 -9.97 -25.55 3.93
C THR A 57 -8.87 -26.53 3.49
N VAL A 58 -7.64 -26.04 3.35
CA VAL A 58 -6.47 -26.78 2.88
C VAL A 58 -5.37 -26.82 3.94
N VAL A 59 -4.66 -27.95 4.01
CA VAL A 59 -3.39 -28.08 4.75
C VAL A 59 -2.29 -28.45 3.77
N VAL A 60 -1.23 -27.65 3.73
CA VAL A 60 -0.06 -27.90 2.89
C VAL A 60 0.96 -28.76 3.66
N ARG A 61 1.34 -29.89 3.06
CA ARG A 61 2.42 -30.78 3.54
C ARG A 61 3.59 -30.69 2.58
N ASN A 62 4.59 -29.90 2.93
CA ASN A 62 5.78 -29.75 2.09
C ASN A 62 6.80 -30.85 2.36
N HIS A 63 6.91 -31.81 1.44
CA HIS A 63 7.87 -32.92 1.48
C HIS A 63 9.08 -32.69 0.56
N ALA A 64 9.20 -31.54 -0.11
CA ALA A 64 10.38 -31.25 -0.91
C ALA A 64 11.64 -31.13 -0.06
N VAL A 65 12.78 -31.52 -0.65
CA VAL A 65 14.05 -31.62 0.08
C VAL A 65 15.19 -31.10 -0.75
N ASN A 66 16.09 -30.36 -0.09
CA ASN A 66 17.27 -29.81 -0.73
C ASN A 66 18.11 -30.87 -1.45
N GLY A 67 18.52 -30.57 -2.68
CA GLY A 67 19.41 -31.41 -3.48
C GLY A 67 18.80 -32.72 -3.98
N ARG A 68 17.48 -32.90 -3.92
CA ARG A 68 16.83 -34.12 -4.45
C ARG A 68 16.40 -33.92 -5.90
N SER A 69 16.56 -35.00 -6.66
CA SER A 69 16.03 -35.24 -8.00
C SER A 69 14.87 -36.24 -7.92
N THR A 70 14.15 -36.46 -9.01
CA THR A 70 13.11 -37.52 -9.06
C THR A 70 13.67 -38.88 -8.63
N LYS A 71 14.86 -39.24 -9.14
CA LYS A 71 15.54 -40.52 -8.86
C LYS A 71 15.93 -40.67 -7.40
N SER A 72 16.64 -39.69 -6.84
CA SER A 72 17.08 -39.74 -5.44
C SER A 72 15.89 -39.66 -4.47
N PHE A 73 14.85 -38.89 -4.79
CA PHE A 73 13.63 -38.81 -3.96
C PHE A 73 12.90 -40.16 -3.86
N ILE A 74 12.89 -40.94 -4.94
CA ILE A 74 12.36 -42.32 -4.95
C ILE A 74 13.29 -43.25 -4.16
N ASN A 75 14.58 -43.25 -4.47
CA ASN A 75 15.56 -44.19 -3.89
C ASN A 75 15.72 -44.00 -2.37
N GLU A 76 15.62 -42.77 -1.87
CA GLU A 76 15.65 -42.46 -0.43
C GLU A 76 14.33 -42.82 0.29
N GLY A 77 13.33 -43.39 -0.40
CA GLY A 77 12.05 -43.76 0.19
C GLY A 77 11.13 -42.58 0.53
N ARG A 78 11.46 -41.35 0.09
CA ARG A 78 10.66 -40.15 0.40
C ARG A 78 9.32 -40.17 -0.32
N TRP A 79 9.31 -40.61 -1.57
CA TRP A 79 8.04 -40.82 -2.28
C TRP A 79 7.18 -41.88 -1.60
N LYS A 80 7.78 -42.98 -1.13
CA LYS A 80 7.06 -44.00 -0.36
C LYS A 80 6.39 -43.40 0.88
N LYS A 81 7.09 -42.56 1.63
CA LYS A 81 6.52 -41.86 2.80
C LYS A 81 5.29 -41.02 2.43
N VAL A 82 5.36 -40.24 1.35
CA VAL A 82 4.21 -39.45 0.87
C VAL A 82 3.06 -40.37 0.46
N LEU A 83 3.34 -41.43 -0.30
CA LEU A 83 2.34 -42.38 -0.77
C LEU A 83 1.63 -43.14 0.37
N ASP A 84 2.35 -43.42 1.45
CA ASP A 84 1.81 -44.05 2.65
C ASP A 84 0.87 -43.11 3.42
N GLU A 85 1.10 -41.78 3.36
CA GLU A 85 0.24 -40.74 3.97
C GLU A 85 -0.90 -40.26 3.07
N LEU A 86 -0.89 -40.60 1.78
CA LEU A 86 -1.81 -40.07 0.77
C LEU A 86 -3.18 -40.77 0.81
N HIS A 87 -4.25 -39.99 0.82
CA HIS A 87 -5.64 -40.44 0.80
C HIS A 87 -6.40 -39.95 -0.44
N ALA A 88 -7.57 -40.54 -0.71
CA ALA A 88 -8.42 -40.12 -1.81
C ALA A 88 -8.90 -38.67 -1.61
N GLY A 89 -8.85 -37.87 -2.67
CA GLY A 89 -9.20 -36.44 -2.63
C GLY A 89 -8.05 -35.48 -2.34
N ASP A 90 -6.89 -36.00 -1.90
CA ASP A 90 -5.68 -35.19 -1.69
C ASP A 90 -5.08 -34.71 -3.01
N TRP A 91 -4.21 -33.71 -2.93
CA TRP A 91 -3.48 -33.15 -4.07
C TRP A 91 -2.00 -33.39 -3.93
N VAL A 92 -1.31 -33.64 -5.05
CA VAL A 92 0.15 -33.75 -5.10
C VAL A 92 0.69 -32.80 -6.16
N LEU A 93 1.36 -31.72 -5.73
CA LEU A 93 2.06 -30.79 -6.61
C LEU A 93 3.51 -31.24 -6.77
N ILE A 94 3.92 -31.46 -8.01
CA ILE A 94 5.17 -32.15 -8.36
C ILE A 94 6.06 -31.21 -9.16
N GLN A 95 7.19 -30.80 -8.60
CA GLN A 95 8.20 -29.99 -9.29
C GLN A 95 9.60 -30.56 -9.08
N PHE A 96 10.25 -30.99 -10.17
CA PHE A 96 11.64 -31.44 -10.18
C PHE A 96 12.38 -30.87 -11.40
N GLY A 97 13.63 -31.29 -11.66
CA GLY A 97 14.42 -30.88 -12.82
C GLY A 97 15.82 -30.37 -12.46
N HIS A 98 15.95 -29.53 -11.43
CA HIS A 98 17.23 -28.87 -11.10
C HIS A 98 18.38 -29.81 -10.75
N ASN A 99 18.05 -30.93 -10.09
CA ASN A 99 19.05 -31.92 -9.69
C ASN A 99 19.05 -33.13 -10.63
N ASP A 100 18.00 -33.32 -11.42
CA ASP A 100 17.88 -34.39 -12.40
C ASP A 100 18.87 -34.22 -13.56
N GLU A 101 19.24 -32.98 -13.89
CA GLU A 101 20.20 -32.62 -14.94
C GLU A 101 21.68 -32.89 -14.61
N LYS A 102 22.01 -33.26 -13.37
CA LYS A 102 23.40 -33.44 -12.89
C LYS A 102 24.02 -34.75 -13.38
N LYS A 103 24.42 -34.81 -14.66
CA LYS A 103 24.99 -35.99 -15.33
C LYS A 103 26.15 -36.64 -14.59
N GLU A 104 26.95 -35.84 -13.90
CA GLU A 104 28.14 -36.27 -13.16
C GLU A 104 27.79 -36.97 -11.83
N ASP A 105 26.57 -36.80 -11.33
CA ASP A 105 26.08 -37.41 -10.10
C ASP A 105 25.06 -38.52 -10.43
N SER A 106 25.56 -39.74 -10.58
CA SER A 106 24.73 -40.90 -10.96
C SER A 106 23.60 -41.22 -9.97
N THR A 107 23.70 -40.74 -8.73
CA THR A 107 22.64 -40.89 -7.70
C THR A 107 21.47 -39.95 -7.95
N ARG A 108 21.71 -38.84 -8.63
CA ARG A 108 20.71 -37.81 -8.92
C ARG A 108 20.27 -37.77 -10.38
N TYR A 109 21.18 -37.99 -11.31
CA TYR A 109 20.92 -37.88 -12.74
C TYR A 109 19.73 -38.75 -13.18
N ALA A 110 18.79 -38.12 -13.88
CA ALA A 110 17.68 -38.78 -14.55
C ALA A 110 17.53 -38.18 -15.94
N ASP A 111 17.73 -38.99 -16.97
CA ASP A 111 17.67 -38.55 -18.36
C ASP A 111 16.26 -38.01 -18.73
N PRO A 112 16.15 -36.82 -19.35
CA PRO A 112 14.88 -36.14 -19.58
C PRO A 112 14.00 -36.85 -20.63
N GLN A 113 14.56 -37.73 -21.46
CA GLN A 113 13.83 -38.48 -22.47
C GLN A 113 13.39 -39.87 -21.97
N THR A 114 13.99 -40.35 -20.88
CA THR A 114 13.72 -41.69 -20.32
C THR A 114 13.40 -41.63 -18.82
N THR A 115 14.39 -41.85 -17.94
CA THR A 115 14.21 -42.07 -16.49
C THR A 115 13.44 -40.95 -15.80
N TYR A 116 13.64 -39.69 -16.20
CA TYR A 116 12.90 -38.56 -15.63
C TYR A 116 11.40 -38.65 -15.93
N ARG A 117 11.03 -38.96 -17.19
CA ARG A 117 9.64 -39.12 -17.62
C ARG A 117 8.99 -40.32 -16.95
N GLU A 118 9.73 -41.42 -16.82
CA GLU A 118 9.29 -42.62 -16.11
C GLU A 118 8.99 -42.31 -14.64
N ASN A 119 9.86 -41.56 -13.97
CA ASN A 119 9.65 -41.16 -12.58
C ASN A 119 8.45 -40.23 -12.41
N LEU A 120 8.29 -39.21 -13.28
CA LEU A 120 7.11 -38.33 -13.25
C LEU A 120 5.82 -39.12 -13.49
N THR A 121 5.84 -40.03 -14.48
CA THR A 121 4.70 -40.92 -14.78
C THR A 121 4.39 -41.82 -13.58
N ARG A 122 5.42 -42.31 -12.87
CA ARG A 122 5.26 -43.10 -11.65
C ARG A 122 4.56 -42.30 -10.55
N PHE A 123 5.00 -41.07 -10.27
CA PHE A 123 4.35 -40.20 -9.28
C PHE A 123 2.88 -39.94 -9.62
N ILE A 124 2.57 -39.68 -10.90
CA ILE A 124 1.19 -39.47 -11.37
C ILE A 124 0.35 -40.73 -11.18
N ARG A 125 0.85 -41.88 -11.67
CA ARG A 125 0.14 -43.16 -11.61
C ARG A 125 -0.16 -43.57 -10.17
N GLU A 126 0.83 -43.47 -9.29
CA GLU A 126 0.69 -43.87 -7.89
C GLU A 126 -0.18 -42.89 -7.09
N THR A 127 -0.11 -41.59 -7.39
CA THR A 127 -1.07 -40.59 -6.88
C THR A 127 -2.51 -40.94 -7.27
N LYS A 128 -2.75 -41.18 -8.57
CA LYS A 128 -4.08 -41.56 -9.09
C LYS A 128 -4.58 -42.88 -8.49
N ALA A 129 -3.70 -43.86 -8.28
CA ALA A 129 -4.05 -45.14 -7.67
C ALA A 129 -4.55 -45.00 -6.21
N LYS A 130 -4.17 -43.92 -5.51
CA LYS A 130 -4.69 -43.56 -4.18
C LYS A 130 -5.98 -42.73 -4.23
N GLY A 131 -6.50 -42.42 -5.42
CA GLY A 131 -7.64 -41.52 -5.60
C GLY A 131 -7.31 -40.04 -5.37
N ALA A 132 -6.03 -39.68 -5.37
CA ALA A 132 -5.55 -38.30 -5.25
C ALA A 132 -5.30 -37.66 -6.62
N TYR A 133 -5.14 -36.33 -6.63
CA TYR A 133 -5.02 -35.51 -7.85
C TYR A 133 -3.59 -34.97 -8.04
N PRO A 134 -2.84 -35.45 -9.04
CA PRO A 134 -1.52 -34.93 -9.34
C PRO A 134 -1.59 -33.66 -10.19
N VAL A 135 -0.70 -32.71 -9.91
CA VAL A 135 -0.44 -31.51 -10.72
C VAL A 135 1.05 -31.47 -11.03
N LEU A 136 1.41 -31.39 -12.32
CA LEU A 136 2.79 -31.20 -12.73
C LEU A 136 3.13 -29.72 -12.79
N ILE A 137 4.33 -29.38 -12.33
CA ILE A 137 4.87 -28.03 -12.36
C ILE A 137 6.24 -28.10 -13.04
N THR A 138 6.45 -27.27 -14.07
CA THR A 138 7.75 -27.21 -14.75
C THR A 138 8.84 -26.68 -13.78
N PRO A 139 10.12 -27.04 -13.99
CA PRO A 139 11.21 -26.51 -13.16
C PRO A 139 11.21 -24.97 -13.21
N VAL A 140 11.26 -24.31 -12.06
CA VAL A 140 11.36 -22.84 -12.01
C VAL A 140 12.65 -22.37 -12.68
N MET A 141 12.63 -21.20 -13.33
CA MET A 141 13.82 -20.64 -13.98
C MET A 141 14.91 -20.28 -12.98
N ARG A 142 16.15 -20.61 -13.32
CA ARG A 142 17.33 -20.02 -12.68
C ARG A 142 17.54 -18.61 -13.22
N ARG A 143 18.09 -17.74 -12.38
CA ARG A 143 18.47 -16.39 -12.79
C ARG A 143 19.75 -16.43 -13.63
N ARG A 144 19.61 -16.48 -14.95
CA ARG A 144 20.73 -16.34 -15.89
C ARG A 144 20.35 -15.39 -17.00
N PHE A 145 21.22 -14.45 -17.30
CA PHE A 145 21.06 -13.49 -18.38
C PHE A 145 22.27 -13.55 -19.31
N ASP A 146 22.05 -13.26 -20.58
CA ASP A 146 23.14 -12.94 -21.51
C ASP A 146 23.58 -11.47 -21.38
N GLU A 147 24.58 -11.08 -22.17
CA GLU A 147 25.12 -9.72 -22.21
C GLU A 147 24.09 -8.65 -22.61
N LYS A 148 22.99 -9.04 -23.26
CA LYS A 148 21.90 -8.15 -23.66
C LYS A 148 20.79 -8.06 -22.60
N GLY A 149 20.93 -8.74 -21.47
CA GLY A 149 19.91 -8.81 -20.43
C GLY A 149 18.71 -9.69 -20.81
N THR A 150 18.88 -10.62 -21.76
CA THR A 150 17.86 -11.62 -22.10
C THR A 150 18.01 -12.83 -21.20
N VAL A 151 16.90 -13.31 -20.63
CA VAL A 151 16.91 -14.49 -19.76
C VAL A 151 17.31 -15.74 -20.56
N GLN A 152 18.29 -16.48 -20.05
CA GLN A 152 18.84 -17.69 -20.65
C GLN A 152 18.32 -18.93 -19.92
N ASP A 153 17.89 -19.93 -20.67
CA ASP A 153 17.45 -21.21 -20.11
C ASP A 153 18.66 -22.06 -19.72
N THR A 154 18.56 -22.73 -18.57
CA THR A 154 19.61 -23.64 -18.07
C THR A 154 19.13 -25.08 -17.92
N HIS A 155 17.84 -25.34 -18.12
CA HIS A 155 17.21 -26.62 -17.82
C HIS A 155 17.03 -27.51 -19.05
N GLY A 156 17.52 -27.11 -20.23
CA GLY A 156 17.48 -27.92 -21.45
C GLY A 156 16.10 -28.55 -21.74
N ASP A 157 16.06 -29.86 -21.92
CA ASP A 157 14.83 -30.60 -22.28
C ASP A 157 13.86 -30.83 -21.12
N TYR A 158 14.24 -30.55 -19.87
CA TYR A 158 13.44 -30.91 -18.70
C TYR A 158 12.07 -30.21 -18.64
N PRO A 159 11.92 -28.89 -18.92
CA PRO A 159 10.62 -28.25 -19.00
C PRO A 159 9.73 -28.90 -20.08
N ALA A 160 10.28 -29.16 -21.27
CA ALA A 160 9.55 -29.81 -22.36
C ALA A 160 9.10 -31.24 -21.99
N ALA A 161 9.94 -32.00 -21.29
CA ALA A 161 9.60 -33.32 -20.78
C ALA A 161 8.43 -33.27 -19.80
N VAL A 162 8.40 -32.32 -18.86
CA VAL A 162 7.27 -32.14 -17.93
C VAL A 162 5.98 -31.82 -18.70
N LYS A 163 6.02 -30.88 -19.65
CA LYS A 163 4.86 -30.51 -20.48
C LYS A 163 4.32 -31.71 -21.26
N ALA A 164 5.21 -32.47 -21.89
CA ALA A 164 4.84 -33.67 -22.64
C ALA A 164 4.23 -34.76 -21.75
N VAL A 165 4.78 -35.01 -20.56
CA VAL A 165 4.20 -35.96 -19.61
C VAL A 165 2.83 -35.48 -19.11
N ALA A 166 2.66 -34.20 -18.81
CA ALA A 166 1.38 -33.64 -18.36
C ALA A 166 0.29 -33.84 -19.42
N GLN A 167 0.61 -33.52 -20.67
CA GLN A 167 -0.29 -33.72 -21.82
C GLN A 167 -0.62 -35.21 -22.03
N GLN A 168 0.40 -36.09 -22.03
CA GLN A 168 0.22 -37.52 -22.24
C GLN A 168 -0.63 -38.17 -21.13
N GLN A 169 -0.40 -37.79 -19.88
CA GLN A 169 -1.09 -38.32 -18.70
C GLN A 169 -2.41 -37.59 -18.41
N LYS A 170 -2.74 -36.55 -19.17
CA LYS A 170 -3.92 -35.69 -19.01
C LYS A 170 -4.07 -35.20 -17.56
N VAL A 171 -3.02 -34.56 -17.05
CA VAL A 171 -3.00 -33.94 -15.71
C VAL A 171 -2.77 -32.43 -15.84
N PRO A 172 -3.27 -31.60 -14.91
CA PRO A 172 -3.03 -30.17 -14.93
C PRO A 172 -1.53 -29.82 -14.92
N LEU A 173 -1.19 -28.71 -15.59
CA LEU A 173 0.18 -28.23 -15.73
C LEU A 173 0.31 -26.76 -15.31
N VAL A 174 1.13 -26.50 -14.29
CA VAL A 174 1.60 -25.14 -14.00
C VAL A 174 2.93 -24.92 -14.70
N ASP A 175 2.95 -24.07 -15.74
CA ASP A 175 4.19 -23.73 -16.46
C ASP A 175 5.00 -22.64 -15.73
N LEU A 176 5.50 -22.99 -14.54
CA LEU A 176 6.29 -22.10 -13.70
C LEU A 176 7.58 -21.65 -14.37
N HIS A 177 8.19 -22.48 -15.23
CA HIS A 177 9.34 -22.12 -16.07
C HIS A 177 9.04 -20.88 -16.93
N GLN A 178 7.97 -20.91 -17.73
CA GLN A 178 7.60 -19.76 -18.58
C GLN A 178 7.18 -18.54 -17.76
N LYS A 179 6.38 -18.73 -16.71
CA LYS A 179 5.92 -17.63 -15.84
C LYS A 179 7.10 -16.94 -15.12
N SER A 180 8.02 -17.71 -14.56
CA SER A 180 9.22 -17.17 -13.91
C SER A 180 10.20 -16.55 -14.91
N ARG A 181 10.31 -17.08 -16.13
CA ARG A 181 11.07 -16.45 -17.23
C ARG A 181 10.55 -15.04 -17.52
N GLN A 182 9.23 -14.88 -17.63
CA GLN A 182 8.61 -13.58 -17.88
C GLN A 182 8.85 -12.60 -16.72
N LEU A 183 8.73 -13.08 -15.47
CA LEU A 183 9.03 -12.27 -14.29
C LEU A 183 10.49 -11.78 -14.31
N LEU A 184 11.45 -12.68 -14.51
CA LEU A 184 12.87 -12.34 -14.59
C LEU A 184 13.16 -11.36 -15.72
N GLN A 185 12.56 -11.57 -16.89
CA GLN A 185 12.76 -10.70 -18.05
C GLN A 185 12.19 -9.29 -17.79
N THR A 186 11.04 -9.21 -17.11
CA THR A 186 10.38 -7.94 -16.76
C THR A 186 11.18 -7.17 -15.71
N MET A 187 11.72 -7.87 -14.71
CA MET A 187 12.55 -7.25 -13.68
C MET A 187 13.94 -6.87 -14.19
N GLY A 188 14.49 -7.60 -15.16
CA GLY A 188 15.84 -7.40 -15.68
C GLY A 188 16.92 -7.87 -14.71
N VAL A 189 18.19 -7.59 -15.07
CA VAL A 189 19.36 -8.16 -14.39
C VAL A 189 19.46 -7.73 -12.94
N GLU A 190 19.55 -6.43 -12.65
CA GLU A 190 19.80 -5.95 -11.29
C GLU A 190 18.58 -6.11 -10.35
N PRO A 191 17.36 -5.66 -10.70
CA PRO A 191 16.22 -5.76 -9.79
C PRO A 191 15.82 -7.20 -9.44
N SER A 192 16.06 -8.16 -10.35
CA SER A 192 15.75 -9.59 -10.11
C SER A 192 16.62 -10.23 -9.05
N LYS A 193 17.78 -9.67 -8.68
CA LYS A 193 18.62 -10.18 -7.57
C LYS A 193 17.83 -10.30 -6.26
N ARG A 194 16.84 -9.42 -6.05
CA ARG A 194 15.95 -9.41 -4.87
C ARG A 194 15.08 -10.66 -4.74
N LEU A 195 14.83 -11.37 -5.84
CA LEU A 195 14.14 -12.67 -5.81
C LEU A 195 15.05 -13.77 -5.24
N PHE A 196 16.37 -13.60 -5.28
CA PHE A 196 17.34 -14.63 -4.91
C PHE A 196 18.23 -14.19 -3.75
N LEU A 197 19.31 -14.94 -3.47
CA LEU A 197 20.23 -14.66 -2.38
C LEU A 197 21.49 -13.97 -2.92
N TRP A 198 21.51 -12.65 -2.82
CA TRP A 198 22.64 -11.81 -3.21
C TRP A 198 23.03 -10.92 -2.03
N TYR A 199 23.98 -11.38 -1.23
CA TYR A 199 24.39 -10.71 0.01
C TYR A 199 25.90 -10.71 0.18
N THR A 200 26.44 -9.60 0.66
CA THR A 200 27.84 -9.52 1.13
C THR A 200 27.93 -10.01 2.59
N PRO A 201 29.14 -10.36 3.09
CA PRO A 201 29.31 -10.75 4.49
C PRO A 201 28.78 -9.69 5.46
N GLY A 202 27.99 -10.07 6.48
CA GLY A 202 27.53 -9.17 7.56
C GLY A 202 26.01 -8.96 7.67
N TYR A 203 25.23 -9.41 6.69
CA TYR A 203 23.76 -9.38 6.74
C TYR A 203 23.20 -10.47 7.66
N PHE A 204 23.63 -11.72 7.45
CA PHE A 204 23.11 -12.88 8.17
C PHE A 204 24.23 -13.68 8.80
N ALA A 205 24.14 -13.94 10.10
CA ALA A 205 25.14 -14.75 10.81
C ALA A 205 25.18 -16.20 10.30
N SER A 206 24.07 -16.71 9.77
CA SER A 206 23.95 -18.02 9.11
C SER A 206 24.71 -18.09 7.78
N ARG A 207 25.06 -16.95 7.18
CA ARG A 207 25.77 -16.82 5.89
C ARG A 207 26.97 -15.88 6.04
N PRO A 208 28.08 -16.33 6.68
CA PRO A 208 29.21 -15.46 7.02
C PRO A 208 30.09 -15.05 5.82
N LYS A 209 29.87 -15.65 4.65
CA LYS A 209 30.62 -15.37 3.40
C LYS A 209 29.69 -14.69 2.40
N GLU A 210 30.29 -14.12 1.34
CA GLU A 210 29.52 -13.61 0.20
C GLU A 210 28.64 -14.73 -0.37
N VAL A 211 27.38 -14.40 -0.66
CA VAL A 211 26.41 -15.28 -1.30
C VAL A 211 25.97 -14.63 -2.61
N LYS A 212 26.20 -15.32 -3.72
CA LYS A 212 25.67 -15.03 -5.05
C LYS A 212 24.98 -16.28 -5.55
N ASP A 213 23.72 -16.44 -5.15
CA ASP A 213 22.90 -17.58 -5.50
C ASP A 213 21.82 -17.13 -6.49
N ASP A 214 21.80 -17.77 -7.65
CA ASP A 214 20.85 -17.52 -8.74
C ASP A 214 19.79 -18.63 -8.88
N THR A 215 19.70 -19.51 -7.89
CA THR A 215 18.76 -20.65 -7.87
C THR A 215 17.81 -20.59 -6.68
N HIS A 216 18.30 -20.25 -5.49
CA HIS A 216 17.49 -20.23 -4.28
C HIS A 216 16.92 -18.85 -3.97
N PHE A 217 15.72 -18.83 -3.40
CA PHE A 217 14.96 -17.60 -3.25
C PHE A 217 15.14 -16.95 -1.89
N SER A 218 15.09 -15.62 -1.88
CA SER A 218 14.74 -14.86 -0.68
C SER A 218 13.26 -15.11 -0.32
N ALA A 219 12.80 -14.63 0.84
CA ALA A 219 11.38 -14.64 1.18
C ALA A 219 10.52 -13.94 0.10
N TYR A 220 11.00 -12.81 -0.43
CA TYR A 220 10.35 -12.07 -1.50
C TYR A 220 10.25 -12.90 -2.79
N GLY A 221 11.34 -13.54 -3.23
CA GLY A 221 11.29 -14.39 -4.42
C GLY A 221 10.41 -15.63 -4.24
N ALA A 222 10.47 -16.27 -3.08
CA ALA A 222 9.65 -17.44 -2.79
C ALA A 222 8.15 -17.10 -2.82
N ALA A 223 7.76 -15.93 -2.31
CA ALA A 223 6.39 -15.44 -2.37
C ALA A 223 5.94 -15.14 -3.81
N HIS A 224 6.81 -14.59 -4.66
CA HIS A 224 6.51 -14.39 -6.09
C HIS A 224 6.29 -15.72 -6.81
N MET A 225 7.17 -16.69 -6.60
CA MET A 225 7.02 -18.02 -7.22
C MET A 225 5.76 -18.74 -6.72
N ALA A 226 5.44 -18.63 -5.43
CA ALA A 226 4.20 -19.16 -4.89
C ALA A 226 2.95 -18.51 -5.49
N ALA A 227 2.98 -17.19 -5.73
CA ALA A 227 1.89 -16.48 -6.41
C ALA A 227 1.75 -16.91 -7.88
N LEU A 228 2.85 -17.14 -8.60
CA LEU A 228 2.81 -17.70 -9.96
C LEU A 228 2.24 -19.13 -10.00
N VAL A 229 2.49 -19.94 -8.97
CA VAL A 229 1.88 -21.27 -8.83
C VAL A 229 0.39 -21.16 -8.54
N ALA A 230 -0.02 -20.30 -7.62
CA ALA A 230 -1.44 -20.03 -7.33
C ALA A 230 -2.20 -19.57 -8.59
N ASP A 231 -1.58 -18.67 -9.37
CA ASP A 231 -2.11 -18.22 -10.65
C ASP A 231 -2.24 -19.35 -11.69
N GLY A 232 -1.22 -20.20 -11.81
CA GLY A 232 -1.28 -21.37 -12.68
C GLY A 232 -2.37 -22.37 -12.29
N LEU A 233 -2.59 -22.60 -10.99
CA LEU A 233 -3.69 -23.45 -10.51
C LEU A 233 -5.07 -22.90 -10.95
N ARG A 234 -5.22 -21.56 -10.93
CA ARG A 234 -6.43 -20.87 -11.41
C ARG A 234 -6.60 -21.02 -12.92
N GLU A 235 -5.55 -20.77 -13.70
CA GLU A 235 -5.57 -20.87 -15.18
C GLU A 235 -5.95 -22.28 -15.65
N GLU A 236 -5.40 -23.30 -14.98
CA GLU A 236 -5.72 -24.72 -15.24
C GLU A 236 -7.10 -25.14 -14.72
N LYS A 237 -7.84 -24.22 -14.07
CA LYS A 237 -9.19 -24.44 -13.51
C LYS A 237 -9.26 -25.68 -12.61
N THR A 238 -8.20 -25.91 -11.83
CA THR A 238 -8.15 -27.05 -10.90
C THR A 238 -9.21 -26.90 -9.82
N GLU A 239 -9.72 -28.02 -9.29
CA GLU A 239 -10.62 -27.98 -8.12
C GLU A 239 -9.91 -27.44 -6.86
N LEU A 240 -8.58 -27.53 -6.79
CA LEU A 240 -7.77 -26.88 -5.76
C LEU A 240 -7.82 -25.34 -5.87
N ALA A 241 -7.99 -24.77 -7.06
CA ALA A 241 -8.08 -23.32 -7.24
C ALA A 241 -9.28 -22.68 -6.50
N LYS A 242 -10.31 -23.47 -6.17
CA LYS A 242 -11.44 -23.01 -5.34
C LYS A 242 -11.04 -22.68 -3.91
N ALA A 243 -9.92 -23.25 -3.43
CA ALA A 243 -9.33 -22.95 -2.13
C ALA A 243 -8.30 -21.82 -2.17
N LEU A 244 -8.15 -21.13 -3.31
CA LEU A 244 -7.33 -19.92 -3.37
C LEU A 244 -7.96 -18.85 -2.48
N LYS A 245 -7.14 -18.33 -1.57
CA LYS A 245 -7.56 -17.39 -0.55
C LYS A 245 -8.08 -16.11 -1.20
N LYS A 246 -9.31 -15.74 -0.86
CA LYS A 246 -9.88 -14.43 -1.21
C LYS A 246 -9.11 -13.34 -0.48
N SER A 247 -8.86 -12.22 -1.16
CA SER A 247 -8.38 -11.03 -0.47
C SER A 247 -9.55 -10.35 0.29
N PRO A 248 -9.29 -9.32 1.11
CA PRO A 248 -10.34 -8.46 1.64
C PRO A 248 -11.23 -7.80 0.55
N PHE A 249 -10.76 -7.79 -0.70
CA PHE A 249 -11.46 -7.23 -1.86
C PHE A 249 -12.03 -8.36 -2.71
N GLN A 250 -13.35 -8.34 -2.96
CA GLN A 250 -14.04 -9.44 -3.65
C GLN A 250 -13.54 -9.65 -5.09
N GLU A 251 -13.02 -8.60 -5.72
CA GLU A 251 -12.47 -8.62 -7.07
C GLU A 251 -11.09 -9.27 -7.16
N LYS A 252 -10.44 -9.55 -6.03
CA LYS A 252 -9.05 -9.99 -5.97
C LYS A 252 -8.85 -11.19 -5.06
N LEU A 253 -8.01 -12.12 -5.51
CA LEU A 253 -7.42 -13.15 -4.67
C LEU A 253 -6.18 -12.62 -3.97
N ALA A 254 -5.80 -13.25 -2.86
CA ALA A 254 -4.69 -12.78 -2.02
C ALA A 254 -3.36 -12.70 -2.79
N TYR A 255 -3.11 -13.63 -3.72
CA TYR A 255 -1.88 -13.65 -4.53
C TYR A 255 -1.83 -12.54 -5.59
N GLU A 256 -2.97 -11.90 -5.91
CA GLU A 256 -3.05 -10.81 -6.88
C GLU A 256 -2.70 -9.45 -6.26
N LEU A 257 -2.60 -9.37 -4.93
CA LEU A 257 -2.15 -8.16 -4.26
C LEU A 257 -0.65 -7.95 -4.48
N PRO A 258 -0.19 -6.69 -4.60
CA PRO A 258 1.21 -6.41 -4.88
C PRO A 258 2.12 -6.88 -3.74
N GLN A 259 3.22 -7.53 -4.12
CA GLN A 259 4.27 -7.92 -3.19
C GLN A 259 5.30 -6.80 -3.08
N ILE A 260 5.48 -6.28 -1.88
CA ILE A 260 6.38 -5.15 -1.59
C ILE A 260 7.71 -5.70 -1.06
N TYR A 261 8.82 -5.32 -1.67
CA TYR A 261 10.14 -5.68 -1.16
C TYR A 261 10.46 -4.85 0.09
N GLN A 262 11.05 -5.48 1.10
CA GLN A 262 11.57 -4.80 2.28
C GLN A 262 13.11 -4.91 2.31
N PRO A 263 13.82 -3.80 2.55
CA PRO A 263 15.28 -3.83 2.65
C PRO A 263 15.72 -4.65 3.88
N VAL A 264 16.85 -5.31 3.73
CA VAL A 264 17.57 -5.93 4.85
C VAL A 264 18.85 -5.14 5.07
N PHE A 265 19.30 -5.01 6.31
CA PHE A 265 20.50 -4.26 6.67
C PHE A 265 21.55 -5.17 7.28
N ARG A 266 22.81 -4.78 7.12
CA ARG A 266 23.92 -5.35 7.88
C ARG A 266 23.73 -5.09 9.37
N LYS A 267 24.32 -5.96 10.20
CA LYS A 267 24.23 -5.84 11.67
C LYS A 267 25.23 -4.83 12.27
N ASP A 268 26.14 -4.28 11.45
CA ASP A 268 27.07 -3.23 11.87
C ASP A 268 26.31 -2.02 12.44
N THR A 269 26.80 -1.45 13.53
CA THR A 269 26.16 -0.33 14.23
C THR A 269 27.12 0.85 14.38
N PHE A 270 26.66 2.03 13.95
CA PHE A 270 27.40 3.28 13.96
C PHE A 270 26.72 4.25 14.93
N ARG A 271 27.29 4.43 16.12
CA ARG A 271 26.75 5.31 17.16
C ARG A 271 27.13 6.76 16.89
N ILE A 272 26.16 7.68 16.83
CA ILE A 272 26.42 9.10 16.49
C ILE A 272 27.35 9.80 17.50
N GLU A 273 27.40 9.32 18.74
CA GLU A 273 28.30 9.80 19.80
C GLU A 273 29.78 9.62 19.43
N ASN A 274 30.10 8.53 18.73
CA ASN A 274 31.46 8.27 18.24
C ASN A 274 31.92 9.27 17.17
N TYR A 275 30.99 10.08 16.65
CA TYR A 275 31.22 11.14 15.68
C TYR A 275 31.11 12.53 16.29
N GLY A 276 31.01 12.63 17.62
CA GLY A 276 30.98 13.89 18.37
C GLY A 276 29.59 14.44 18.67
N ALA A 277 28.52 13.66 18.43
CA ALA A 277 27.17 14.07 18.79
C ALA A 277 26.99 14.17 20.31
N LYS A 278 26.18 15.12 20.78
CA LYS A 278 25.83 15.33 22.19
C LYS A 278 24.31 15.46 22.36
N ALA A 279 23.77 14.75 23.36
CA ALA A 279 22.34 14.70 23.68
C ALA A 279 21.90 15.78 24.68
N ASP A 280 22.48 16.98 24.62
CA ASP A 280 22.26 18.06 25.59
C ASP A 280 21.13 19.03 25.18
N GLY A 281 20.44 18.75 24.06
CA GLY A 281 19.41 19.61 23.47
C GLY A 281 19.88 20.97 22.97
N GLN A 282 21.18 21.24 22.95
CA GLN A 282 21.76 22.53 22.59
C GLN A 282 22.79 22.41 21.46
N THR A 283 23.56 21.33 21.45
CA THR A 283 24.57 21.05 20.41
C THR A 283 23.86 20.70 19.11
N LEU A 284 24.19 21.42 18.03
CA LEU A 284 23.69 21.11 16.69
C LEU A 284 24.44 19.90 16.11
N ASN A 285 23.78 18.75 16.08
CA ASN A 285 24.39 17.45 15.79
C ASN A 285 24.46 17.08 14.30
N SER A 286 24.03 17.95 13.37
CA SER A 286 23.88 17.61 11.94
C SER A 286 25.18 17.08 11.32
N ILE A 287 26.32 17.66 11.68
CA ILE A 287 27.63 17.22 11.16
C ILE A 287 27.95 15.80 11.63
N ALA A 288 27.78 15.52 12.92
CA ALA A 288 28.06 14.21 13.51
C ALA A 288 27.13 13.13 12.94
N ILE A 289 25.83 13.42 12.82
CA ILE A 289 24.84 12.48 12.28
C ILE A 289 25.11 12.19 10.80
N ASN A 290 25.31 13.22 9.96
CA ASN A 290 25.60 13.01 8.54
C ASN A 290 26.94 12.29 8.32
N LYS A 291 27.93 12.51 9.19
CA LYS A 291 29.19 11.77 9.16
C LYS A 291 28.97 10.29 9.48
N ALA A 292 28.20 9.97 10.52
CA ALA A 292 27.84 8.58 10.85
C ALA A 292 27.10 7.89 9.70
N ILE A 293 26.14 8.57 9.07
CA ILE A 293 25.40 8.09 7.89
C ILE A 293 26.34 7.81 6.72
N THR A 294 27.24 8.76 6.42
CA THR A 294 28.19 8.60 5.31
C THR A 294 29.14 7.44 5.57
N THR A 295 29.74 7.35 6.75
CA THR A 295 30.63 6.24 7.12
C THR A 295 29.92 4.90 7.11
N CYS A 296 28.67 4.84 7.58
CA CYS A 296 27.85 3.63 7.52
C CYS A 296 27.64 3.15 6.08
N SER A 297 27.26 4.06 5.19
CA SER A 297 27.05 3.75 3.77
C SER A 297 28.34 3.31 3.06
N GLU A 298 29.45 4.02 3.30
CA GLU A 298 30.79 3.70 2.74
C GLU A 298 31.31 2.34 3.23
N ALA A 299 30.93 1.91 4.44
CA ALA A 299 31.24 0.57 4.97
C ALA A 299 30.36 -0.55 4.39
N GLY A 300 29.46 -0.23 3.45
CA GLY A 300 28.54 -1.19 2.84
C GLY A 300 27.18 -1.29 3.54
N GLY A 301 26.88 -0.38 4.47
CA GLY A 301 25.60 -0.26 5.15
C GLY A 301 25.57 -0.79 6.58
N GLY A 302 24.41 -0.63 7.21
CA GLY A 302 24.19 -1.00 8.61
C GLY A 302 23.22 -0.05 9.30
N THR A 303 23.33 0.03 10.61
CA THR A 303 22.44 0.82 11.45
C THR A 303 23.17 2.04 12.02
N VAL A 304 22.69 3.25 11.74
CA VAL A 304 23.11 4.47 12.42
C VAL A 304 22.22 4.65 13.64
N LEU A 305 22.81 4.55 14.84
CA LEU A 305 22.07 4.53 16.09
C LEU A 305 21.96 5.94 16.68
N ILE A 306 20.72 6.39 16.89
CA ILE A 306 20.38 7.52 17.74
C ILE A 306 19.87 6.95 19.06
N ALA A 307 20.70 7.03 20.10
CA ALA A 307 20.36 6.51 21.43
C ALA A 307 19.33 7.40 22.15
N SER A 308 18.83 6.93 23.29
CA SER A 308 17.97 7.76 24.14
C SER A 308 18.66 9.08 24.53
N GLY A 309 17.92 10.19 24.47
CA GLY A 309 18.45 11.55 24.66
C GLY A 309 17.76 12.59 23.78
N LEU A 310 18.04 13.87 24.04
CA LEU A 310 17.53 14.99 23.24
C LEU A 310 18.63 15.49 22.28
N TRP A 311 18.44 15.25 20.99
CA TRP A 311 19.41 15.52 19.94
C TRP A 311 18.94 16.66 19.05
N LEU A 312 19.44 17.88 19.28
CA LEU A 312 19.19 19.00 18.37
C LEU A 312 19.97 18.78 17.07
N THR A 313 19.34 18.98 15.92
CA THR A 313 19.98 18.84 14.60
C THR A 313 19.39 19.80 13.57
N GLY A 314 20.16 20.14 12.55
CA GLY A 314 19.66 20.64 11.27
C GLY A 314 19.43 19.48 10.30
N PRO A 315 19.40 19.73 8.98
CA PRO A 315 19.13 18.72 7.97
C PRO A 315 20.06 17.50 8.03
N ILE A 316 19.48 16.32 7.78
CA ILE A 316 20.18 15.05 7.61
C ILE A 316 19.85 14.44 6.25
N VAL A 317 20.85 13.81 5.62
CA VAL A 317 20.75 13.23 4.28
C VAL A 317 21.03 11.73 4.36
N LEU A 318 20.01 10.91 4.10
CA LEU A 318 20.17 9.45 4.07
C LEU A 318 21.00 9.02 2.84
N LYS A 319 21.68 7.88 2.98
CA LYS A 319 22.57 7.28 1.97
C LYS A 319 22.21 5.79 1.81
N ASN A 320 22.71 5.15 0.74
CA ASN A 320 22.45 3.75 0.45
C ASN A 320 22.76 2.82 1.62
N ASN A 321 21.91 1.81 1.83
CA ASN A 321 22.09 0.73 2.81
C ASN A 321 22.09 1.20 4.28
N VAL A 322 21.51 2.37 4.58
CA VAL A 322 21.48 2.93 5.95
C VAL A 322 20.11 2.79 6.59
N ASN A 323 20.09 2.16 7.77
CA ASN A 323 18.97 2.22 8.71
C ASN A 323 19.27 3.27 9.79
N LEU A 324 18.56 4.39 9.79
CA LEU A 324 18.59 5.36 10.88
C LEU A 324 17.67 4.87 12.01
N HIS A 325 18.25 4.31 13.07
CA HIS A 325 17.50 3.71 14.16
C HIS A 325 17.42 4.64 15.37
N LEU A 326 16.22 5.07 15.72
CA LEU A 326 15.94 5.88 16.89
C LEU A 326 15.47 4.99 18.04
N GLN A 327 16.32 4.82 19.06
CA GLN A 327 15.94 4.04 20.23
C GLN A 327 14.75 4.68 20.95
N ARG A 328 14.00 3.85 21.67
CA ARG A 328 13.00 4.32 22.63
C ARG A 328 13.61 5.38 23.55
N GLY A 329 12.93 6.50 23.69
CA GLY A 329 13.40 7.65 24.48
C GLY A 329 14.41 8.55 23.76
N ALA A 330 14.70 8.33 22.47
CA ALA A 330 15.37 9.31 21.62
C ALA A 330 14.37 10.37 21.16
N LEU A 331 14.74 11.64 21.27
CA LEU A 331 14.05 12.78 20.67
C LEU A 331 15.02 13.47 19.73
N LEU A 332 14.84 13.26 18.42
CA LEU A 332 15.55 13.96 17.37
C LEU A 332 14.79 15.25 17.05
N GLN A 333 15.27 16.36 17.62
CA GLN A 333 14.66 17.68 17.48
C GLN A 333 15.34 18.44 16.34
N PHE A 334 14.59 18.81 15.32
CA PHE A 334 15.10 19.68 14.27
C PHE A 334 15.09 21.15 14.72
N SER A 335 16.08 21.90 14.24
CA SER A 335 16.24 23.33 14.50
C SER A 335 15.08 24.13 13.90
N ASP A 336 14.59 25.15 14.59
CA ASP A 336 13.64 26.11 14.04
C ASP A 336 14.32 27.27 13.30
N ARG A 337 15.66 27.37 13.37
CA ARG A 337 16.43 28.43 12.72
C ARG A 337 16.48 28.21 11.22
N LYS A 338 15.87 29.13 10.47
CA LYS A 338 15.68 29.06 9.02
C LYS A 338 17.00 28.99 8.25
N SER A 339 18.04 29.65 8.77
CA SER A 339 19.40 29.63 8.21
C SER A 339 20.09 28.26 8.26
N ASP A 340 19.62 27.33 9.10
CA ASP A 340 20.17 25.97 9.16
C ASP A 340 19.71 25.11 7.97
N TYR A 341 18.77 25.62 7.15
CA TYR A 341 18.18 24.94 6.01
C TYR A 341 18.53 25.67 4.70
N PRO A 342 19.52 25.18 3.95
CA PRO A 342 19.87 25.74 2.65
C PRO A 342 18.68 25.73 1.69
N LEU A 343 18.62 26.71 0.79
CA LEU A 343 17.68 26.66 -0.33
C LEU A 343 18.13 25.60 -1.34
N VAL A 344 17.18 24.78 -1.81
CA VAL A 344 17.40 23.70 -2.78
C VAL A 344 16.32 23.72 -3.85
N LYS A 345 16.65 23.21 -5.04
CA LYS A 345 15.64 22.86 -6.05
C LYS A 345 14.95 21.57 -5.63
N THR A 346 13.62 21.55 -5.67
CA THR A 346 12.79 20.41 -5.28
C THR A 346 11.43 20.52 -5.98
N THR A 347 10.45 19.72 -5.58
CA THR A 347 9.05 19.87 -5.98
C THR A 347 8.19 20.38 -4.82
N TRP A 348 7.14 21.11 -5.15
CA TRP A 348 6.11 21.56 -4.21
C TRP A 348 4.75 21.53 -4.88
N GLU A 349 3.79 20.81 -4.28
CA GLU A 349 2.46 20.61 -4.84
C GLU A 349 2.46 20.15 -6.31
N GLY A 350 3.36 19.22 -6.65
CA GLY A 350 3.47 18.63 -7.98
C GLY A 350 4.18 19.49 -9.03
N LEU A 351 4.80 20.62 -8.66
CA LEU A 351 5.52 21.53 -9.56
C LEU A 351 6.98 21.75 -9.11
N ASP A 352 7.87 22.06 -10.04
CA ASP A 352 9.25 22.43 -9.74
C ASP A 352 9.32 23.73 -8.93
N ALA A 353 10.09 23.69 -7.84
CA ALA A 353 10.16 24.75 -6.83
C ALA A 353 11.57 24.96 -6.26
N ILE A 354 11.82 26.13 -5.68
CA ILE A 354 12.94 26.35 -4.76
C ILE A 354 12.39 26.43 -3.34
N ARG A 355 12.90 25.62 -2.43
CA ARG A 355 12.49 25.59 -1.01
C ARG A 355 13.66 25.44 -0.05
N CYS A 356 13.43 25.65 1.25
CA CYS A 356 14.35 25.18 2.27
C CYS A 356 14.49 23.65 2.20
N GLN A 357 15.70 23.14 2.41
CA GLN A 357 15.99 21.71 2.45
C GLN A 357 15.14 20.99 3.51
N ALA A 358 14.68 19.77 3.22
CA ALA A 358 13.97 18.95 4.19
C ALA A 358 14.83 18.63 5.43
N PRO A 359 14.27 18.63 6.66
CA PRO A 359 14.87 18.02 7.84
C PRO A 359 15.50 16.66 7.56
N ILE A 360 14.78 15.77 6.89
CA ILE A 360 15.32 14.49 6.41
C ILE A 360 15.13 14.39 4.91
N SER A 361 16.20 14.15 4.16
CA SER A 361 16.13 14.02 2.71
C SER A 361 16.89 12.80 2.18
N ALA A 362 16.44 12.25 1.07
CA ALA A 362 17.21 11.32 0.27
C ALA A 362 16.88 11.46 -1.22
N THR A 363 17.86 11.26 -2.10
CA THR A 363 17.66 11.36 -3.56
C THR A 363 18.51 10.31 -4.26
N ASP A 364 17.90 9.53 -5.15
CA ASP A 364 18.58 8.48 -5.94
C ASP A 364 19.32 7.44 -5.06
N VAL A 365 18.72 7.07 -3.93
CA VAL A 365 19.29 6.06 -3.02
C VAL A 365 18.40 4.81 -2.89
N HIS A 366 18.99 3.70 -2.47
CA HIS A 366 18.29 2.44 -2.25
C HIS A 366 18.60 1.82 -0.89
N ASP A 367 17.70 0.94 -0.43
CA ASP A 367 17.81 0.22 0.84
C ASP A 367 18.02 1.18 2.01
N ILE A 368 17.02 2.01 2.27
CA ILE A 368 17.05 2.99 3.36
C ILE A 368 15.94 2.72 4.38
N ALA A 369 16.23 2.98 5.64
CA ALA A 369 15.23 2.87 6.68
C ALA A 369 15.32 3.95 7.76
N ILE A 370 14.17 4.23 8.37
CA ILE A 370 14.07 4.96 9.65
C ILE A 370 13.25 4.07 10.58
N THR A 371 13.88 3.53 11.62
CA THR A 371 13.26 2.51 12.48
C THR A 371 13.38 2.86 13.95
N GLY A 372 12.65 2.14 14.80
CA GLY A 372 12.74 2.23 16.25
C GLY A 372 11.50 2.85 16.86
N GLU A 373 11.63 3.42 18.06
CA GLU A 373 10.50 3.89 18.87
C GLU A 373 10.73 5.32 19.40
N GLY A 374 11.70 6.04 18.82
CA GLY A 374 11.97 7.43 19.14
C GLY A 374 11.05 8.41 18.42
N PHE A 375 11.19 9.68 18.81
CA PHE A 375 10.46 10.81 18.27
C PHE A 375 11.34 11.63 17.31
N ILE A 376 10.75 12.09 16.23
CA ILE A 376 11.34 13.00 15.26
C ILE A 376 10.45 14.25 15.22
N ASP A 377 10.96 15.38 15.70
CA ASP A 377 10.19 16.64 15.78
C ASP A 377 10.74 17.68 14.79
N GLY A 378 9.89 18.16 13.89
CA GLY A 378 10.28 19.07 12.80
C GLY A 378 10.38 20.55 13.17
N ALA A 379 10.06 20.94 14.42
CA ALA A 379 9.95 22.33 14.86
C ALA A 379 9.06 23.21 13.95
N GLY A 380 8.02 22.63 13.37
CA GLY A 380 7.16 23.26 12.36
C GLY A 380 6.39 24.49 12.84
N ASP A 381 6.16 24.66 14.15
CA ASP A 381 5.50 25.86 14.69
C ASP A 381 6.28 27.13 14.37
N GLY A 382 7.61 27.07 14.31
CA GLY A 382 8.43 28.20 13.90
C GLY A 382 8.29 28.55 12.41
N TRP A 383 7.59 27.76 11.60
CA TRP A 383 7.52 27.90 10.14
C TRP A 383 6.13 28.29 9.62
N ARG A 384 5.06 27.89 10.30
CA ARG A 384 3.70 27.94 9.74
C ARG A 384 3.01 29.25 10.10
N ALA A 385 2.33 29.85 9.13
CA ALA A 385 1.35 30.88 9.41
C ALA A 385 0.12 30.26 10.10
N VAL A 386 -0.58 31.04 10.92
CA VAL A 386 -1.75 30.57 11.68
C VAL A 386 -2.91 31.53 11.48
N LYS A 387 -4.07 30.99 11.08
CA LYS A 387 -5.31 31.77 10.99
C LYS A 387 -5.90 31.94 12.40
N LYS A 388 -6.40 33.13 12.73
CA LYS A 388 -7.04 33.40 14.03
C LYS A 388 -8.18 32.45 14.34
N SER A 389 -8.99 32.10 13.34
CA SER A 389 -10.10 31.15 13.48
C SER A 389 -9.67 29.73 13.86
N LYS A 390 -8.39 29.38 13.70
CA LYS A 390 -7.82 28.08 14.08
C LYS A 390 -7.34 28.05 15.54
N LEU A 391 -7.45 29.14 16.30
CA LEU A 391 -7.08 29.19 17.71
C LEU A 391 -8.24 29.77 18.54
N ASN A 392 -8.36 29.30 19.79
CA ASN A 392 -9.22 30.00 20.75
C ASN A 392 -8.58 31.35 21.15
N PRO A 393 -9.37 32.32 21.67
CA PRO A 393 -8.84 33.66 21.94
C PRO A 393 -7.58 33.70 22.82
N PRO A 394 -7.50 32.95 23.95
CA PRO A 394 -6.28 32.92 24.76
C PRO A 394 -5.05 32.36 24.02
N ALA A 395 -5.23 31.32 23.19
CA ALA A 395 -4.14 30.76 22.40
C ALA A 395 -3.67 31.74 21.31
N TRP A 396 -4.60 32.47 20.68
CA TRP A 396 -4.27 33.51 19.72
C TRP A 396 -3.48 34.66 20.37
N GLU A 397 -3.95 35.18 21.51
CA GLU A 397 -3.26 36.23 22.26
C GLU A 397 -1.84 35.81 22.65
N LYS A 398 -1.67 34.56 23.12
CA LYS A 398 -0.37 33.99 23.43
C LYS A 398 0.54 33.89 22.20
N LEU A 399 0.00 33.47 21.05
CA LEU A 399 0.77 33.38 19.80
C LEU A 399 1.25 34.76 19.35
N VAL A 400 0.37 35.76 19.32
CA VAL A 400 0.74 37.13 18.95
C VAL A 400 1.78 37.71 19.93
N ALA A 401 1.65 37.44 21.23
CA ALA A 401 2.61 37.88 22.23
C ALA A 401 3.99 37.20 22.11
N SER A 402 4.08 36.05 21.42
CA SER A 402 5.35 35.33 21.22
C SER A 402 6.25 35.95 20.13
N GLY A 403 5.77 36.95 19.39
CA GLY A 403 6.47 37.60 18.29
C GLY A 403 5.75 37.40 16.95
N GLY A 404 6.48 37.51 15.84
CA GLY A 404 5.91 37.40 14.48
C GLY A 404 5.20 38.67 14.00
N VAL A 405 4.40 38.53 12.94
CA VAL A 405 3.71 39.65 12.26
C VAL A 405 2.25 39.26 11.99
N VAL A 406 1.31 40.14 12.31
CA VAL A 406 -0.13 39.93 12.03
C VAL A 406 -0.56 40.77 10.83
N ASP A 407 -1.21 40.15 9.85
CA ASP A 407 -1.81 40.80 8.69
C ASP A 407 -3.28 40.33 8.57
N GLY A 408 -4.20 41.20 8.98
CA GLY A 408 -5.62 40.86 9.12
C GLY A 408 -5.85 39.75 10.16
N GLU A 409 -6.46 38.65 9.74
CA GLU A 409 -6.81 37.50 10.60
C GLU A 409 -5.76 36.37 10.54
N ILE A 410 -4.54 36.66 10.08
CA ILE A 410 -3.46 35.68 9.93
C ILE A 410 -2.19 36.18 10.62
N TRP A 411 -1.60 35.32 11.45
CA TRP A 411 -0.30 35.51 12.06
C TRP A 411 0.77 34.80 11.22
N TYR A 412 1.90 35.45 11.02
CA TYR A 412 3.06 34.95 10.30
C TYR A 412 4.29 34.92 11.22
N PRO A 413 5.15 33.90 11.11
CA PRO A 413 6.32 33.77 11.98
C PRO A 413 7.38 34.85 11.75
N SER A 414 7.40 35.50 10.59
CA SER A 414 8.33 36.58 10.27
C SER A 414 7.84 37.49 9.13
N GLU A 415 8.48 38.64 8.97
CA GLU A 415 8.27 39.56 7.84
C GLU A 415 8.53 38.89 6.48
N GLN A 416 9.55 38.03 6.39
CA GLN A 416 9.80 37.26 5.17
C GLN A 416 8.67 36.28 4.86
N SER A 417 8.09 35.65 5.89
CA SER A 417 6.92 34.78 5.71
C SER A 417 5.71 35.55 5.19
N LEU A 418 5.44 36.74 5.73
CA LEU A 418 4.36 37.61 5.25
C LEU A 418 4.62 38.07 3.81
N LYS A 419 5.84 38.51 3.51
CA LYS A 419 6.26 38.94 2.17
C LYS A 419 6.03 37.82 1.16
N GLY A 420 6.48 36.60 1.45
CA GLY A 420 6.27 35.43 0.58
C GLY A 420 4.80 35.10 0.35
N ALA A 421 3.97 35.19 1.39
CA ALA A 421 2.53 34.94 1.28
C ALA A 421 1.80 35.95 0.37
N LYS A 422 2.32 37.18 0.24
CA LYS A 422 1.77 38.21 -0.65
C LYS A 422 2.21 38.05 -2.12
N VAL A 423 3.16 37.15 -2.41
CA VAL A 423 3.63 36.93 -3.80
C VAL A 423 2.86 35.78 -4.45
N LYS A 424 2.06 36.11 -5.47
CA LYS A 424 1.31 35.11 -6.24
C LYS A 424 2.26 34.13 -6.93
N GLY A 425 2.03 32.84 -6.73
CA GLY A 425 2.84 31.80 -7.37
C GLY A 425 4.27 31.73 -6.83
N ALA A 426 4.52 32.26 -5.64
CA ALA A 426 5.77 32.12 -4.91
C ALA A 426 6.27 30.68 -4.94
N VAL A 427 7.59 30.50 -4.90
CA VAL A 427 8.31 29.21 -4.92
C VAL A 427 8.51 28.56 -6.30
N SER A 428 7.60 28.79 -7.26
CA SER A 428 7.62 28.07 -8.56
C SER A 428 8.67 28.61 -9.53
N LEU A 429 9.50 27.73 -10.10
CA LEU A 429 10.47 28.10 -11.14
C LEU A 429 9.77 28.62 -12.40
N ALA A 430 8.60 28.07 -12.74
CA ALA A 430 7.81 28.51 -13.90
C ALA A 430 7.33 29.97 -13.74
N ASN A 431 7.21 30.45 -12.50
CA ASN A 431 6.86 31.85 -12.20
C ASN A 431 8.11 32.75 -12.05
N GLY A 432 9.28 32.29 -12.50
CA GLY A 432 10.51 33.08 -12.54
C GLY A 432 11.21 33.24 -11.19
N PHE A 433 10.95 32.34 -10.23
CA PHE A 433 11.72 32.26 -8.98
C PHE A 433 13.09 31.61 -9.20
N ASP A 434 14.12 32.28 -8.70
CA ASP A 434 15.50 31.79 -8.62
C ASP A 434 15.98 31.86 -7.16
N PHE A 435 17.21 31.40 -6.89
CA PHE A 435 17.75 31.41 -5.52
C PHE A 435 17.80 32.81 -4.90
N LYS A 436 18.07 33.86 -5.70
CA LYS A 436 18.18 35.22 -5.20
C LYS A 436 16.83 35.75 -4.74
N LYS A 437 15.78 35.59 -5.56
CA LYS A 437 14.41 35.98 -5.19
C LYS A 437 13.87 35.14 -4.03
N SER A 438 14.20 33.85 -4.00
CA SER A 438 13.79 32.93 -2.93
C SER A 438 14.42 33.29 -1.59
N GLU A 439 15.65 33.81 -1.58
CA GLU A 439 16.34 34.25 -0.36
C GLU A 439 15.58 35.38 0.36
N GLU A 440 14.91 36.27 -0.38
CA GLU A 440 14.15 37.38 0.20
C GLU A 440 12.86 36.95 0.93
N ILE A 441 12.44 35.69 0.76
CA ILE A 441 11.24 35.11 1.34
C ILE A 441 11.53 33.74 1.97
N ARG A 442 12.78 33.47 2.38
CA ARG A 442 13.24 32.13 2.85
C ARG A 442 12.28 31.53 3.88
N ASP A 443 11.85 32.33 4.84
CA ASP A 443 11.00 31.85 5.94
C ASP A 443 9.60 31.38 5.48
N PHE A 444 9.13 31.84 4.32
CA PHE A 444 7.91 31.35 3.66
C PHE A 444 8.11 29.97 3.00
N LEU A 445 9.35 29.62 2.65
CA LEU A 445 9.71 28.43 1.87
C LEU A 445 9.87 27.16 2.73
N ARG A 446 8.86 26.87 3.55
CA ARG A 446 8.80 25.78 4.56
C ARG A 446 9.30 24.42 4.03
N PRO A 447 10.21 23.69 4.67
CA PRO A 447 10.58 22.38 4.15
C PRO A 447 9.49 21.31 4.35
N ASN A 448 9.42 20.30 3.47
CA ASN A 448 8.76 19.04 3.84
C ASN A 448 9.58 18.36 4.92
N MET A 449 8.97 17.63 5.85
CA MET A 449 9.70 17.00 6.97
C MET A 449 10.62 15.87 6.49
N LEU A 450 10.06 14.87 5.81
CA LEU A 450 10.78 13.77 5.19
C LEU A 450 10.53 13.80 3.67
N SER A 451 11.58 14.10 2.90
CA SER A 451 11.50 14.17 1.44
C SER A 451 12.40 13.11 0.78
N LEU A 452 11.78 12.11 0.19
CA LEU A 452 12.47 11.00 -0.49
C LEU A 452 12.18 11.09 -1.98
N THR A 453 13.20 11.22 -2.82
CA THR A 453 13.01 11.39 -4.28
C THR A 453 13.74 10.28 -5.03
N ARG A 454 13.04 9.56 -5.92
CA ARG A 454 13.61 8.48 -6.74
C ARG A 454 14.36 7.41 -5.93
N CYS A 455 13.85 7.13 -4.73
CA CYS A 455 14.46 6.16 -3.83
C CYS A 455 13.80 4.77 -3.97
N GLN A 456 14.52 3.71 -3.64
CA GLN A 456 14.04 2.32 -3.77
C GLN A 456 14.22 1.54 -2.47
N ASN A 457 13.32 0.62 -2.14
CA ASN A 457 13.39 -0.24 -0.95
C ASN A 457 13.45 0.60 0.35
N ILE A 458 12.32 1.18 0.72
CA ILE A 458 12.22 2.13 1.84
C ILE A 458 11.44 1.48 2.98
N LEU A 459 11.98 1.53 4.19
CA LEU A 459 11.30 1.07 5.41
C LEU A 459 11.20 2.18 6.46
N LEU A 460 9.99 2.58 6.81
CA LEU A 460 9.71 3.39 7.99
C LEU A 460 8.97 2.51 8.99
N GLU A 461 9.54 2.30 10.19
CA GLU A 461 8.97 1.38 11.18
C GLU A 461 9.01 1.93 12.60
N GLY A 462 7.86 1.97 13.25
CA GLY A 462 7.70 2.22 14.70
C GLY A 462 7.88 3.66 15.19
N VAL A 463 8.60 4.51 14.44
CA VAL A 463 8.91 5.88 14.87
C VAL A 463 7.68 6.78 14.94
N THR A 464 7.76 7.81 15.79
CA THR A 464 6.81 8.93 15.78
C THR A 464 7.42 10.13 15.08
N ILE A 465 6.78 10.64 14.03
CA ILE A 465 7.17 11.86 13.31
C ILE A 465 6.14 12.93 13.62
N GLN A 466 6.57 14.10 14.09
CA GLN A 466 5.66 15.14 14.53
C GLN A 466 6.12 16.55 14.16
N ASN A 467 5.17 17.48 14.27
CA ASN A 467 5.39 18.91 14.14
C ASN A 467 6.08 19.28 12.80
N SER A 468 5.61 18.75 11.67
CA SER A 468 6.23 18.97 10.36
C SER A 468 6.04 20.40 9.84
N PRO A 469 7.07 21.09 9.30
CA PRO A 469 6.91 22.46 8.78
C PRO A 469 5.90 22.59 7.62
N ALA A 470 5.74 21.53 6.82
CA ALA A 470 4.77 21.35 5.75
C ALA A 470 4.37 19.86 5.66
N TRP A 471 4.30 19.27 4.46
CA TRP A 471 4.02 17.85 4.27
C TRP A 471 4.99 16.99 5.08
N CYS A 472 4.46 15.96 5.76
CA CYS A 472 5.25 15.20 6.71
C CYS A 472 6.10 14.11 6.03
N VAL A 473 5.47 13.10 5.45
CA VAL A 473 6.18 12.01 4.75
C VAL A 473 5.90 12.09 3.26
N HIS A 474 6.88 12.51 2.47
CA HIS A 474 6.72 12.70 1.02
C HIS A 474 7.75 11.88 0.21
N PRO A 475 7.41 10.62 -0.12
CA PRO A 475 8.04 9.87 -1.19
C PRO A 475 7.55 10.33 -2.57
N LEU A 476 8.48 10.72 -3.41
CA LEU A 476 8.28 11.14 -4.79
C LEU A 476 9.04 10.20 -5.73
N LEU A 477 8.37 9.62 -6.73
CA LEU A 477 8.99 8.71 -7.70
C LEU A 477 9.72 7.53 -7.06
N CYS A 478 9.26 7.10 -5.88
CA CYS A 478 9.88 6.04 -5.12
C CYS A 478 9.25 4.68 -5.43
N GLN A 479 10.00 3.60 -5.19
CA GLN A 479 9.54 2.23 -5.38
C GLN A 479 9.78 1.36 -4.14
N ASP A 480 8.83 0.47 -3.85
CA ASP A 480 8.89 -0.52 -2.77
C ASP A 480 9.03 0.16 -1.40
N ILE A 481 7.94 0.76 -0.95
CA ILE A 481 7.84 1.59 0.27
C ILE A 481 7.03 0.84 1.32
N THR A 482 7.55 0.71 2.53
CA THR A 482 6.80 0.15 3.67
C THR A 482 6.78 1.14 4.82
N LEU A 483 5.58 1.52 5.26
CA LEU A 483 5.31 2.17 6.53
C LEU A 483 4.63 1.15 7.43
N LYS A 484 5.24 0.85 8.58
CA LYS A 484 4.73 -0.14 9.52
C LYS A 484 4.74 0.39 10.94
N ASN A 485 3.56 0.47 11.56
CA ASN A 485 3.41 0.99 12.92
C ASN A 485 4.00 2.41 13.13
N VAL A 486 4.02 3.22 12.07
CA VAL A 486 4.50 4.61 12.15
C VAL A 486 3.38 5.50 12.68
N THR A 487 3.74 6.45 13.53
CA THR A 487 2.82 7.47 14.03
C THR A 487 3.20 8.84 13.46
N VAL A 488 2.28 9.52 12.80
CA VAL A 488 2.47 10.90 12.31
C VAL A 488 1.53 11.84 13.06
N ARG A 489 2.09 12.87 13.71
CA ARG A 489 1.34 13.82 14.55
C ARG A 489 1.67 15.26 14.24
N ASN A 490 0.75 15.97 13.61
CA ASN A 490 0.85 17.40 13.39
C ASN A 490 -0.26 18.13 14.13
N PRO A 491 -0.01 19.36 14.63
CA PRO A 491 -1.11 20.17 15.16
C PRO A 491 -2.23 20.29 14.13
N TRP A 492 -3.48 20.24 14.58
CA TRP A 492 -4.65 20.31 13.71
C TRP A 492 -4.72 21.59 12.86
N TYR A 493 -4.08 22.68 13.32
CA TYR A 493 -3.97 23.94 12.60
C TYR A 493 -2.76 24.01 11.65
N ALA A 494 -1.98 22.93 11.53
CA ALA A 494 -0.79 22.89 10.68
C ALA A 494 -1.18 23.01 9.19
N GLN A 495 -0.92 24.18 8.62
CA GLN A 495 -1.17 24.44 7.19
C GLN A 495 -0.33 23.51 6.31
N ASN A 496 -0.95 22.79 5.38
CA ASN A 496 -0.29 21.75 4.57
C ASN A 496 0.40 20.70 5.46
N GLY A 497 -0.21 20.38 6.59
CA GLY A 497 0.32 19.46 7.59
C GLY A 497 -0.02 18.00 7.30
N ASP A 498 -0.07 17.59 6.04
CA ASP A 498 -0.39 16.25 5.55
C ASP A 498 0.45 15.17 6.25
N GLY A 499 -0.15 13.99 6.44
CA GLY A 499 0.51 12.85 7.08
C GLY A 499 1.47 12.11 6.15
N LEU A 500 0.92 11.55 5.07
CA LEU A 500 1.65 10.83 4.03
C LEU A 500 1.21 11.30 2.65
N ASP A 501 2.17 11.65 1.81
CA ASP A 501 2.00 12.02 0.41
C ASP A 501 2.79 11.08 -0.49
N LEU A 502 2.13 10.03 -1.02
CA LEU A 502 2.74 9.17 -2.04
C LEU A 502 2.56 9.81 -3.41
N GLU A 503 3.62 10.40 -3.96
CA GLU A 503 3.60 11.08 -5.26
C GLU A 503 4.34 10.27 -6.34
N SER A 504 3.62 9.85 -7.39
CA SER A 504 4.15 9.04 -8.49
C SER A 504 4.95 7.81 -8.03
N CYS A 505 4.49 7.13 -6.98
CA CYS A 505 5.18 6.00 -6.36
C CYS A 505 4.65 4.64 -6.84
N LYS A 506 5.49 3.62 -6.80
CA LYS A 506 5.12 2.25 -7.18
C LYS A 506 5.37 1.27 -6.06
N ASN A 507 4.38 0.42 -5.76
CA ASN A 507 4.46 -0.58 -4.70
C ASN A 507 4.64 0.07 -3.32
N ALA A 508 3.55 0.28 -2.59
CA ALA A 508 3.61 0.76 -1.21
C ALA A 508 2.72 -0.07 -0.26
N LEU A 509 3.19 -0.29 0.97
CA LEU A 509 2.44 -0.86 2.08
C LEU A 509 2.39 0.13 3.24
N ILE A 510 1.20 0.49 3.68
CA ILE A 510 0.92 1.24 4.91
C ILE A 510 0.16 0.28 5.83
N ASP A 511 0.79 -0.16 6.91
CA ASP A 511 0.24 -1.18 7.81
C ASP A 511 0.35 -0.74 9.27
N GLY A 512 -0.76 -0.75 10.01
CA GLY A 512 -0.74 -0.44 11.45
C GLY A 512 -0.39 1.01 11.80
N CYS A 513 -0.49 1.95 10.85
CA CYS A 513 -0.04 3.32 11.05
C CYS A 513 -1.11 4.20 11.70
N THR A 514 -0.68 5.26 12.40
CA THR A 514 -1.56 6.24 13.05
C THR A 514 -1.27 7.64 12.54
N PHE A 515 -2.31 8.37 12.14
CA PHE A 515 -2.20 9.75 11.64
C PHE A 515 -3.13 10.67 12.43
N ASP A 516 -2.61 11.79 12.92
CA ASP A 516 -3.38 12.87 13.56
C ASP A 516 -2.76 14.20 13.10
N VAL A 517 -3.38 14.85 12.11
CA VAL A 517 -2.70 15.80 11.24
C VAL A 517 -3.59 16.99 10.85
N GLY A 518 -2.96 18.08 10.40
CA GLY A 518 -3.67 19.33 10.05
C GLY A 518 -4.20 19.41 8.61
N ASP A 519 -3.91 18.40 7.78
CA ASP A 519 -4.45 18.28 6.42
C ASP A 519 -4.77 16.80 6.10
N ASP A 520 -4.56 16.30 4.89
CA ASP A 520 -4.89 14.91 4.53
C ASP A 520 -4.07 13.87 5.33
N GLY A 521 -4.69 12.76 5.75
CA GLY A 521 -4.04 11.68 6.49
C GLY A 521 -3.15 10.81 5.60
N ILE A 522 -3.77 9.99 4.75
CA ILE A 522 -3.09 9.16 3.74
C ILE A 522 -3.46 9.71 2.36
N CYS A 523 -2.53 10.38 1.68
CA CYS A 523 -2.77 11.08 0.42
C CYS A 523 -1.97 10.48 -0.75
N ILE A 524 -2.68 10.20 -1.85
CA ILE A 524 -2.14 9.68 -3.10
C ILE A 524 -2.09 10.81 -4.13
N LYS A 525 -0.91 11.05 -4.70
CA LYS A 525 -0.64 12.10 -5.68
C LYS A 525 0.18 11.56 -6.86
N SER A 526 0.30 12.32 -7.94
CA SER A 526 1.10 12.00 -9.13
C SER A 526 1.38 13.24 -10.00
N GLY A 527 1.73 14.35 -9.36
CA GLY A 527 2.02 15.62 -10.02
C GLY A 527 0.78 16.42 -10.42
N ARG A 528 1.00 17.67 -10.81
CA ARG A 528 -0.05 18.67 -11.04
C ARG A 528 -0.05 19.18 -12.47
N ASP A 529 -1.24 19.24 -13.05
CA ASP A 529 -1.55 19.82 -14.36
C ASP A 529 -0.62 19.33 -15.47
N GLU A 530 -0.17 20.23 -16.35
CA GLU A 530 0.66 19.91 -17.50
C GLU A 530 1.97 19.21 -17.11
N GLU A 531 2.63 19.64 -16.03
CA GLU A 531 3.88 19.04 -15.57
C GLU A 531 3.67 17.62 -15.05
N GLY A 532 2.58 17.36 -14.32
CA GLY A 532 2.22 16.00 -13.92
C GLY A 532 1.87 15.10 -15.11
N ARG A 533 1.19 15.64 -16.13
CA ARG A 533 0.90 14.89 -17.38
C ARG A 533 2.17 14.57 -18.17
N LYS A 534 3.09 15.54 -18.31
CA LYS A 534 4.40 15.34 -18.95
C LYS A 534 5.22 14.28 -18.23
N ARG A 535 5.19 14.27 -16.89
CA ARG A 535 5.83 13.22 -16.09
C ARG A 535 5.22 11.85 -16.40
N GLY A 536 3.89 11.75 -16.45
CA GLY A 536 3.21 10.53 -16.90
C GLY A 536 3.45 9.30 -16.01
N VAL A 537 3.87 9.50 -14.76
CA VAL A 537 4.12 8.41 -13.79
C VAL A 537 2.97 8.38 -12.77
N PRO A 538 2.10 7.37 -12.78
CA PRO A 538 1.03 7.24 -11.80
C PRO A 538 1.58 6.80 -10.44
N THR A 539 0.82 7.03 -9.38
CA THR A 539 0.98 6.24 -8.16
C THR A 539 0.22 4.93 -8.31
N GLU A 540 0.91 3.79 -8.23
CA GLU A 540 0.31 2.47 -8.47
C GLU A 540 0.73 1.40 -7.45
N ASN A 541 -0.18 0.43 -7.24
CA ASN A 541 0.03 -0.73 -6.36
C ASN A 541 0.24 -0.34 -4.89
N VAL A 542 -0.76 0.30 -4.30
CA VAL A 542 -0.71 0.76 -2.90
C VAL A 542 -1.67 -0.06 -2.05
N ILE A 543 -1.16 -0.61 -0.94
CA ILE A 543 -1.96 -1.27 0.10
C ILE A 543 -1.92 -0.39 1.34
N ALA A 544 -3.08 0.05 1.82
CA ALA A 544 -3.26 0.70 3.11
C ALA A 544 -4.19 -0.13 3.98
N ARG A 545 -3.70 -0.62 5.13
CA ARG A 545 -4.49 -1.48 6.02
C ARG A 545 -4.20 -1.27 7.49
N ASN A 546 -5.14 -1.73 8.32
CA ASN A 546 -5.00 -1.77 9.78
C ASN A 546 -4.63 -0.40 10.39
N SER A 547 -4.97 0.70 9.72
CA SER A 547 -4.46 2.03 10.05
C SER A 547 -5.58 2.92 10.60
N THR A 548 -5.21 3.85 11.47
CA THR A 548 -6.13 4.80 12.10
C THR A 548 -5.78 6.23 11.72
N VAL A 549 -6.77 7.01 11.31
CA VAL A 549 -6.64 8.45 11.08
C VAL A 549 -7.59 9.16 12.04
N PHE A 550 -7.05 10.06 12.86
CA PHE A 550 -7.78 10.91 13.80
C PHE A 550 -8.21 12.21 13.12
N HIS A 551 -7.79 13.38 13.62
CA HIS A 551 -8.06 14.61 12.91
C HIS A 551 -7.25 14.64 11.62
N ALA A 552 -7.90 14.98 10.50
CA ALA A 552 -7.31 15.17 9.18
C ALA A 552 -8.38 15.74 8.24
N HIS A 553 -7.99 16.41 7.16
CA HIS A 553 -8.91 16.83 6.08
C HIS A 553 -9.52 15.64 5.31
N GLY A 554 -8.88 14.46 5.38
CA GLY A 554 -9.37 13.24 4.76
C GLY A 554 -8.68 12.01 5.35
N GLY A 555 -9.42 10.92 5.56
CA GLY A 555 -8.87 9.65 6.03
C GLY A 555 -7.96 9.00 5.00
N PHE A 556 -8.55 8.62 3.86
CA PHE A 556 -7.82 8.18 2.67
C PHE A 556 -8.18 9.07 1.49
N VAL A 557 -7.15 9.60 0.83
CA VAL A 557 -7.30 10.70 -0.13
C VAL A 557 -6.59 10.40 -1.44
N VAL A 558 -7.22 10.75 -2.56
CA VAL A 558 -6.54 10.84 -3.87
C VAL A 558 -6.69 12.25 -4.41
N GLY A 559 -5.57 12.89 -4.74
CA GLY A 559 -5.49 14.20 -5.36
C GLY A 559 -5.16 15.35 -4.40
N SER A 560 -5.29 16.61 -4.83
CA SER A 560 -5.82 17.01 -6.14
C SER A 560 -4.81 16.82 -7.27
N GLU A 561 -3.53 16.68 -6.93
CA GLU A 561 -2.41 16.49 -7.85
C GLU A 561 -2.38 15.04 -8.34
N MET A 562 -3.27 14.68 -9.27
CA MET A 562 -3.40 13.30 -9.79
C MET A 562 -3.14 13.20 -11.31
N SER A 563 -2.40 14.15 -11.87
CA SER A 563 -2.24 14.34 -13.31
C SER A 563 -1.50 13.21 -14.02
N GLY A 564 -0.56 12.54 -13.32
CA GLY A 564 0.09 11.31 -13.80
C GLY A 564 -0.79 10.05 -13.67
N GLY A 565 -1.94 10.16 -13.00
CA GLY A 565 -2.87 9.07 -12.71
C GLY A 565 -2.63 8.37 -11.37
N ALA A 566 -3.56 7.51 -10.96
CA ALA A 566 -3.40 6.61 -9.82
C ALA A 566 -4.20 5.32 -10.03
N ARG A 567 -3.64 4.16 -9.70
CA ARG A 567 -4.33 2.87 -9.93
C ARG A 567 -3.90 1.73 -9.04
N ASN A 568 -4.74 0.70 -8.94
CA ASN A 568 -4.50 -0.47 -8.07
C ASN A 568 -4.25 -0.04 -6.62
N LEU A 569 -5.24 0.63 -6.05
CA LEU A 569 -5.23 1.11 -4.68
C LEU A 569 -6.12 0.21 -3.83
N PHE A 570 -5.60 -0.31 -2.73
CA PHE A 570 -6.23 -1.32 -1.88
C PHE A 570 -6.29 -0.80 -0.44
N VAL A 571 -7.48 -0.47 0.06
CA VAL A 571 -7.67 0.10 1.40
C VAL A 571 -8.57 -0.79 2.24
N SER A 572 -8.06 -1.40 3.31
CA SER A 572 -8.86 -2.35 4.11
C SER A 572 -8.66 -2.23 5.61
N ASN A 573 -9.72 -2.40 6.40
CA ASN A 573 -9.62 -2.44 7.86
C ASN A 573 -8.99 -1.16 8.44
N CYS A 574 -9.53 0.00 8.07
CA CYS A 574 -9.06 1.30 8.54
C CYS A 574 -10.15 2.06 9.30
N SER A 575 -9.73 2.85 10.28
CA SER A 575 -10.62 3.67 11.12
C SER A 575 -10.36 5.16 10.91
N PHE A 576 -11.41 5.93 10.61
CA PHE A 576 -11.36 7.39 10.46
C PHE A 576 -12.20 8.07 11.55
N LEU A 577 -11.53 8.68 12.51
CA LEU A 577 -12.09 9.03 13.81
C LEU A 577 -12.00 10.55 14.05
N GLY A 578 -12.94 11.30 13.49
CA GLY A 578 -12.93 12.76 13.56
C GLY A 578 -12.20 13.45 12.39
N THR A 579 -12.01 12.74 11.28
CA THR A 579 -11.56 13.36 10.02
C THR A 579 -12.67 14.23 9.43
N ASP A 580 -12.31 15.31 8.74
CA ASP A 580 -13.25 16.19 8.06
C ASP A 580 -14.07 15.44 6.99
N VAL A 581 -13.39 14.62 6.19
CA VAL A 581 -13.95 13.71 5.18
C VAL A 581 -13.43 12.30 5.45
N GLY A 582 -14.25 11.28 5.21
CA GLY A 582 -13.82 9.88 5.32
C GLY A 582 -12.92 9.47 4.14
N LEU A 583 -13.56 9.03 3.05
CA LEU A 583 -12.91 8.72 1.77
C LEU A 583 -13.02 9.91 0.83
N ARG A 584 -11.89 10.46 0.37
CA ARG A 584 -11.84 11.75 -0.34
C ARG A 584 -11.13 11.65 -1.68
N PHE A 585 -11.87 11.74 -2.78
CA PHE A 585 -11.32 11.71 -4.13
C PHE A 585 -11.56 13.06 -4.82
N LYS A 586 -10.49 13.82 -5.05
CA LYS A 586 -10.57 15.23 -5.47
C LYS A 586 -9.76 15.49 -6.73
N THR A 587 -10.35 16.18 -7.69
CA THR A 587 -9.69 16.65 -8.91
C THR A 587 -10.38 17.91 -9.44
N THR A 588 -9.83 18.50 -10.49
CA THR A 588 -10.43 19.65 -11.20
C THR A 588 -9.97 19.68 -12.64
N ARG A 589 -10.71 20.41 -13.50
CA ARG A 589 -10.30 20.63 -14.89
C ARG A 589 -8.92 21.27 -14.95
N GLY A 590 -8.11 20.82 -15.90
CA GLY A 590 -6.70 21.19 -16.01
C GLY A 590 -5.78 20.11 -15.45
N ARG A 591 -6.23 19.24 -14.53
CA ARG A 591 -5.42 18.12 -14.02
C ARG A 591 -5.18 17.06 -15.08
N GLY A 592 -6.22 16.61 -15.77
CA GLY A 592 -6.15 15.41 -16.61
C GLY A 592 -5.99 14.15 -15.76
N GLY A 593 -5.31 13.14 -16.30
CA GLY A 593 -5.02 11.90 -15.59
C GLY A 593 -6.26 11.03 -15.35
N VAL A 594 -6.01 9.79 -14.89
CA VAL A 594 -7.05 8.81 -14.59
C VAL A 594 -6.80 8.22 -13.21
N VAL A 595 -7.83 8.21 -12.36
CA VAL A 595 -7.85 7.39 -11.14
C VAL A 595 -8.76 6.19 -11.38
N GLU A 596 -8.21 4.99 -11.28
CA GLU A 596 -8.93 3.75 -11.58
C GLU A 596 -8.49 2.54 -10.77
N ASP A 597 -9.36 1.54 -10.64
CA ASP A 597 -9.08 0.30 -9.91
C ASP A 597 -8.73 0.58 -8.43
N VAL A 598 -9.72 1.16 -7.74
CA VAL A 598 -9.66 1.49 -6.31
C VAL A 598 -10.59 0.56 -5.55
N PHE A 599 -10.03 -0.26 -4.66
CA PHE A 599 -10.72 -1.27 -3.89
C PHE A 599 -10.66 -0.92 -2.40
N ILE A 600 -11.83 -0.82 -1.76
CA ILE A 600 -11.96 -0.36 -0.38
C ILE A 600 -12.90 -1.31 0.35
N SER A 601 -12.48 -1.81 1.50
CA SER A 601 -13.29 -2.70 2.34
C SER A 601 -13.12 -2.39 3.83
N ASP A 602 -14.14 -2.65 4.62
CA ASP A 602 -14.07 -2.69 6.09
C ASP A 602 -13.55 -1.38 6.70
N ILE A 603 -14.27 -0.28 6.44
CA ILE A 603 -13.93 1.06 6.95
C ILE A 603 -14.89 1.46 8.06
N GLN A 604 -14.35 1.92 9.19
CA GLN A 604 -15.15 2.45 10.30
C GLN A 604 -14.93 3.95 10.44
N MET A 605 -16.01 4.71 10.50
CA MET A 605 -15.97 6.17 10.57
C MET A 605 -16.88 6.69 11.69
N THR A 606 -16.43 7.72 12.41
CA THR A 606 -17.29 8.44 13.35
C THR A 606 -16.92 9.91 13.43
N ARG A 607 -17.94 10.74 13.66
CA ARG A 607 -17.81 12.20 13.80
C ARG A 607 -17.14 12.84 12.58
N ILE A 608 -17.66 12.54 11.39
CA ILE A 608 -17.20 13.15 10.14
C ILE A 608 -17.96 14.46 9.94
N PRO A 609 -17.35 15.65 10.05
CA PRO A 609 -18.06 16.91 9.87
C PRO A 609 -18.52 17.18 8.43
N GLY A 610 -17.82 16.65 7.42
CA GLY A 610 -18.14 16.77 6.00
C GLY A 610 -18.74 15.48 5.42
N GLU A 611 -18.18 14.99 4.33
CA GLU A 611 -18.67 13.80 3.62
C GLU A 611 -18.06 12.50 4.14
N ALA A 612 -18.87 11.44 4.30
CA ALA A 612 -18.31 10.11 4.57
C ALA A 612 -17.57 9.56 3.35
N ILE A 613 -18.15 9.71 2.15
CA ILE A 613 -17.54 9.34 0.87
C ILE A 613 -17.74 10.49 -0.13
N LEU A 614 -16.62 11.06 -0.62
CA LEU A 614 -16.59 12.20 -1.52
C LEU A 614 -15.87 11.85 -2.83
N PHE A 615 -16.56 12.06 -3.95
CA PHE A 615 -15.96 12.19 -5.27
C PHE A 615 -16.27 13.56 -5.83
N ASP A 616 -15.23 14.35 -6.12
CA ASP A 616 -15.39 15.72 -6.56
C ASP A 616 -14.42 16.13 -7.67
N MET A 617 -14.96 16.54 -8.81
CA MET A 617 -14.21 17.06 -9.96
C MET A 617 -14.20 18.60 -10.05
N TYR A 618 -14.63 19.30 -8.99
CA TYR A 618 -14.62 20.76 -8.88
C TYR A 618 -13.77 21.28 -7.71
N TYR A 619 -12.65 20.62 -7.40
CA TYR A 619 -11.78 21.03 -6.30
C TYR A 619 -11.29 22.49 -6.42
N MET A 620 -11.22 23.22 -5.29
CA MET A 620 -10.89 24.65 -5.22
C MET A 620 -9.81 25.04 -4.18
N ALA A 621 -8.96 24.13 -3.72
CA ALA A 621 -7.90 24.44 -2.73
C ALA A 621 -8.39 25.17 -1.46
N LYS A 622 -9.53 24.72 -0.92
CA LYS A 622 -10.12 25.17 0.35
C LYS A 622 -10.22 24.00 1.33
N ASP A 623 -10.31 24.33 2.62
CA ASP A 623 -10.65 23.37 3.69
C ASP A 623 -11.95 22.63 3.29
N PRO A 624 -12.04 21.31 3.50
CA PRO A 624 -13.22 20.54 3.13
C PRO A 624 -14.47 20.95 3.91
N VAL A 625 -14.29 21.35 5.18
CA VAL A 625 -15.36 21.83 6.04
C VAL A 625 -15.29 23.35 6.09
N PRO A 626 -16.37 24.05 5.70
CA PRO A 626 -16.41 25.51 5.72
C PRO A 626 -16.05 26.06 7.10
N GLN A 627 -15.10 27.00 7.13
CA GLN A 627 -14.73 27.72 8.33
C GLN A 627 -15.65 28.93 8.51
N THR A 628 -15.76 29.46 9.74
CA THR A 628 -16.57 30.64 10.02
C THR A 628 -16.13 31.82 9.15
N GLY A 629 -17.05 32.35 8.33
CA GLY A 629 -16.80 33.47 7.41
C GLY A 629 -16.52 33.08 5.96
N ASP A 630 -16.41 31.78 5.64
CA ASP A 630 -16.24 31.33 4.25
C ASP A 630 -17.49 31.60 3.40
N LYS A 631 -17.29 32.14 2.19
CA LYS A 631 -18.33 32.28 1.17
C LYS A 631 -18.34 31.07 0.24
N SER A 632 -19.51 30.46 0.05
CA SER A 632 -19.74 29.41 -0.95
C SER A 632 -20.48 29.99 -2.16
N ASP A 633 -19.73 30.40 -3.18
CA ASP A 633 -20.35 30.80 -4.45
C ASP A 633 -20.83 29.54 -5.20
N PRO A 634 -22.00 29.60 -5.87
CA PRO A 634 -22.46 28.49 -6.71
C PRO A 634 -21.44 28.23 -7.82
N LEU A 635 -20.99 26.98 -7.94
CA LEU A 635 -20.11 26.58 -9.04
C LEU A 635 -20.92 26.45 -10.34
N PRO A 636 -20.51 27.09 -11.46
CA PRO A 636 -21.18 26.92 -12.73
C PRO A 636 -21.01 25.47 -13.24
N ILE A 637 -22.14 24.79 -13.48
CA ILE A 637 -22.19 23.43 -14.04
C ILE A 637 -22.31 23.54 -15.57
N GLU A 638 -21.23 23.97 -16.20
CA GLU A 638 -21.12 24.09 -17.66
C GLU A 638 -20.30 22.93 -18.24
N ALA A 639 -20.73 22.41 -19.39
CA ALA A 639 -19.96 21.44 -20.17
C ALA A 639 -18.80 22.12 -20.90
N LYS A 640 -17.61 21.51 -20.90
CA LYS A 640 -16.44 22.00 -21.65
C LYS A 640 -15.96 20.96 -22.68
N PRO A 641 -15.20 21.37 -23.72
CA PRO A 641 -14.55 20.42 -24.61
C PRO A 641 -13.62 19.48 -23.84
N ILE A 642 -13.70 18.18 -24.13
CA ILE A 642 -12.78 17.18 -23.57
C ILE A 642 -11.38 17.40 -24.15
N ASN A 643 -10.37 17.43 -23.29
CA ASN A 643 -8.96 17.50 -23.67
C ASN A 643 -8.09 16.70 -22.68
N GLU A 644 -6.77 16.72 -22.86
CA GLU A 644 -5.84 16.01 -21.96
C GLU A 644 -5.91 16.46 -20.49
N GLY A 645 -6.40 17.67 -20.22
CA GLY A 645 -6.66 18.22 -18.89
C GLY A 645 -8.01 17.85 -18.29
N THR A 646 -8.85 17.08 -18.99
CA THR A 646 -10.12 16.57 -18.47
C THR A 646 -9.85 15.32 -17.60
N PRO A 647 -10.04 15.40 -16.27
CA PRO A 647 -9.72 14.27 -15.38
C PRO A 647 -10.79 13.18 -15.45
N GLN A 648 -10.45 11.98 -14.99
CA GLN A 648 -11.36 10.84 -14.97
C GLN A 648 -11.27 10.04 -13.67
N PHE A 649 -12.42 9.70 -13.09
CA PHE A 649 -12.56 8.72 -12.00
C PHE A 649 -13.42 7.55 -12.48
N ARG A 650 -12.88 6.33 -12.41
CA ARG A 650 -13.63 5.11 -12.78
C ARG A 650 -13.25 3.87 -11.99
N ARG A 651 -14.12 2.87 -11.91
CA ARG A 651 -13.84 1.55 -11.31
C ARG A 651 -13.42 1.64 -9.84
N PHE A 652 -14.36 2.10 -9.02
CA PHE A 652 -14.23 2.09 -7.56
C PHE A 652 -15.15 1.02 -6.98
N PHE A 653 -14.61 0.21 -6.08
CA PHE A 653 -15.31 -0.87 -5.42
C PHE A 653 -15.21 -0.66 -3.91
N VAL A 654 -16.30 -0.19 -3.28
CA VAL A 654 -16.34 0.18 -1.87
C VAL A 654 -17.30 -0.75 -1.13
N ARG A 655 -16.82 -1.45 -0.11
CA ARG A 655 -17.63 -2.40 0.67
C ARG A 655 -17.48 -2.21 2.16
N ASN A 656 -18.50 -2.63 2.90
CA ASN A 656 -18.46 -2.74 4.36
C ASN A 656 -18.02 -1.43 5.04
N VAL A 657 -18.57 -0.30 4.61
CA VAL A 657 -18.32 0.99 5.24
C VAL A 657 -19.39 1.25 6.30
N VAL A 658 -18.95 1.54 7.52
CA VAL A 658 -19.84 1.95 8.61
C VAL A 658 -19.47 3.36 9.03
N CYS A 659 -20.38 4.31 8.85
CA CYS A 659 -20.19 5.70 9.25
C CYS A 659 -21.28 6.15 10.22
N LYS A 660 -20.86 6.59 11.42
CA LYS A 660 -21.73 7.16 12.44
C LYS A 660 -21.52 8.68 12.52
N GLY A 661 -22.36 9.40 11.79
CA GLY A 661 -22.40 10.86 11.73
C GLY A 661 -21.51 11.43 10.63
N ALA A 662 -22.16 11.95 9.58
CA ALA A 662 -21.60 12.75 8.49
C ALA A 662 -22.53 13.91 8.13
N GLU A 663 -22.04 15.00 7.52
CA GLU A 663 -22.92 16.00 6.89
C GLU A 663 -23.59 15.41 5.65
N THR A 664 -22.83 14.79 4.75
CA THR A 664 -23.38 14.04 3.62
C THR A 664 -22.85 12.62 3.62
N GLY A 665 -23.72 11.65 3.39
CA GLY A 665 -23.33 10.25 3.34
C GLY A 665 -22.44 9.96 2.15
N ILE A 666 -22.95 10.21 0.94
CA ILE A 666 -22.21 10.00 -0.31
C ILE A 666 -22.42 11.20 -1.21
N LEU A 667 -21.34 11.87 -1.60
CA LEU A 667 -21.36 12.93 -2.60
C LEU A 667 -20.56 12.51 -3.83
N VAL A 668 -21.24 12.49 -4.99
CA VAL A 668 -20.63 12.33 -6.31
C VAL A 668 -20.90 13.60 -7.10
N ARG A 669 -19.84 14.28 -7.52
CA ARG A 669 -19.91 15.49 -8.35
C ARG A 669 -18.94 15.41 -9.52
N GLY A 670 -19.45 14.89 -10.64
CA GLY A 670 -18.72 14.74 -11.91
C GLY A 670 -18.85 15.96 -12.83
N LEU A 671 -18.21 15.89 -14.00
CA LEU A 671 -18.32 16.94 -15.03
C LEU A 671 -19.39 16.56 -16.07
N PRO A 672 -20.13 17.53 -16.65
CA PRO A 672 -21.08 17.26 -17.72
C PRO A 672 -20.48 16.56 -18.95
N GLU A 673 -19.24 16.87 -19.29
CA GLU A 673 -18.50 16.25 -20.41
C GLU A 673 -17.77 14.95 -20.02
N MET A 674 -17.65 14.66 -18.72
CA MET A 674 -16.90 13.50 -18.20
C MET A 674 -17.46 13.08 -16.85
N ASN A 675 -18.46 12.20 -16.90
CA ASN A 675 -19.10 11.68 -15.70
C ASN A 675 -18.12 10.88 -14.84
N ILE A 676 -18.31 10.92 -13.51
CA ILE A 676 -17.70 9.93 -12.62
C ILE A 676 -18.41 8.60 -12.87
N GLN A 677 -17.66 7.53 -13.12
CA GLN A 677 -18.27 6.31 -13.64
C GLN A 677 -17.81 5.01 -12.98
N ASP A 678 -18.58 3.93 -13.16
CA ASP A 678 -18.23 2.57 -12.72
C ASP A 678 -17.92 2.50 -11.21
N ILE A 679 -18.88 2.93 -10.39
CA ILE A 679 -18.75 2.94 -8.92
C ILE A 679 -19.70 1.91 -8.33
N LEU A 680 -19.19 1.00 -7.51
CA LEU A 680 -19.96 0.05 -6.71
C LEU A 680 -19.77 0.36 -5.22
N ILE A 681 -20.87 0.64 -4.52
CA ILE A 681 -20.90 0.77 -3.06
C ILE A 681 -21.84 -0.29 -2.50
N GLU A 682 -21.31 -1.20 -1.70
CA GLU A 682 -22.04 -2.39 -1.21
C GLU A 682 -21.96 -2.55 0.31
N ASN A 683 -23.01 -3.13 0.90
CA ASN A 683 -23.04 -3.60 2.30
C ASN A 683 -22.59 -2.54 3.32
N SER A 684 -23.11 -1.32 3.21
CA SER A 684 -22.63 -0.18 3.99
C SER A 684 -23.76 0.45 4.82
N VAL A 685 -23.41 1.02 5.98
CA VAL A 685 -24.33 1.71 6.89
C VAL A 685 -23.83 3.11 7.14
N ILE A 686 -24.58 4.12 6.73
CA ILE A 686 -24.16 5.51 6.77
C ILE A 686 -25.25 6.35 7.43
N GLU A 687 -24.95 6.85 8.64
CA GLU A 687 -25.75 7.86 9.34
C GLU A 687 -25.22 9.26 8.99
N SER A 688 -26.10 10.13 8.48
CA SER A 688 -25.71 11.46 7.99
C SER A 688 -26.84 12.49 8.05
N ASN A 689 -26.54 13.78 7.80
CA ASN A 689 -27.58 14.78 7.62
C ASN A 689 -28.24 14.62 6.24
N LYS A 690 -27.46 14.59 5.14
CA LYS A 690 -27.91 14.30 3.78
C LYS A 690 -27.49 12.89 3.36
N GLY A 691 -28.33 12.15 2.65
CA GLY A 691 -28.01 10.79 2.21
C GLY A 691 -27.07 10.76 1.00
N LEU A 692 -27.58 10.33 -0.16
CA LEU A 692 -26.86 10.35 -1.44
C LEU A 692 -27.14 11.66 -2.19
N VAL A 693 -26.08 12.30 -2.67
CA VAL A 693 -26.14 13.36 -3.68
C VAL A 693 -25.26 12.97 -4.86
N CYS A 694 -25.87 12.69 -6.01
CA CYS A 694 -25.18 12.26 -7.23
C CYS A 694 -25.47 13.25 -8.36
N ILE A 695 -24.43 13.92 -8.84
CA ILE A 695 -24.47 14.91 -9.91
C ILE A 695 -23.45 14.50 -10.97
N GLU A 696 -23.91 14.33 -12.22
CA GLU A 696 -23.07 13.87 -13.34
C GLU A 696 -22.36 12.54 -13.07
N GLY A 697 -23.07 11.55 -12.51
CA GLY A 697 -22.59 10.17 -12.35
C GLY A 697 -23.06 9.24 -13.48
N GLN A 698 -22.29 8.19 -13.79
CA GLN A 698 -22.66 7.17 -14.77
C GLN A 698 -22.34 5.75 -14.29
N ARG A 699 -23.25 4.77 -14.45
CA ARG A 699 -22.99 3.37 -14.02
C ARG A 699 -22.57 3.30 -12.55
N ILE A 700 -23.38 3.87 -11.68
CA ILE A 700 -23.17 3.86 -10.22
C ILE A 700 -24.20 2.94 -9.59
N THR A 701 -23.72 1.98 -8.81
CA THR A 701 -24.56 1.03 -8.08
C THR A 701 -24.35 1.16 -6.58
N LEU A 702 -25.43 1.44 -5.86
CA LEU A 702 -25.50 1.23 -4.41
C LEU A 702 -26.33 -0.01 -4.16
N LYS A 703 -25.79 -1.00 -3.45
CA LYS A 703 -26.49 -2.25 -3.17
C LYS A 703 -26.38 -2.64 -1.71
N ASN A 704 -27.53 -2.92 -1.08
CA ASN A 704 -27.59 -3.23 0.35
C ASN A 704 -26.92 -2.14 1.21
N VAL A 705 -27.30 -0.88 0.95
CA VAL A 705 -26.78 0.30 1.67
C VAL A 705 -27.87 0.89 2.54
N GLN A 706 -27.59 1.10 3.83
CA GLN A 706 -28.45 1.79 4.77
C GLN A 706 -28.08 3.28 4.80
N LEU A 707 -28.91 4.13 4.20
CA LEU A 707 -28.78 5.59 4.19
C LEU A 707 -29.70 6.18 5.27
N LEU A 708 -29.16 6.36 6.47
CA LEU A 708 -29.90 6.86 7.63
C LEU A 708 -29.79 8.40 7.69
N SER A 709 -30.33 9.07 6.67
CA SER A 709 -30.26 10.53 6.56
C SER A 709 -31.35 11.23 7.38
N LYS A 710 -31.02 12.42 7.93
CA LYS A 710 -31.98 13.28 8.65
C LYS A 710 -32.77 14.20 7.73
N GLN A 711 -32.16 14.65 6.64
CA GLN A 711 -32.74 15.51 5.62
C GLN A 711 -33.17 14.70 4.41
N MET A 712 -34.18 15.23 3.72
CA MET A 712 -34.82 14.64 2.55
C MET A 712 -34.59 15.52 1.31
N PRO A 713 -34.52 14.96 0.10
CA PRO A 713 -34.66 13.53 -0.23
C PRO A 713 -33.54 12.67 0.36
N VAL A 714 -33.81 11.38 0.63
CA VAL A 714 -32.75 10.43 1.05
C VAL A 714 -31.68 10.32 -0.05
N MET A 715 -32.11 10.33 -1.30
CA MET A 715 -31.25 10.20 -2.48
C MET A 715 -31.63 11.26 -3.50
N GLN A 716 -30.65 12.04 -3.94
CA GLN A 716 -30.77 13.00 -5.02
C GLN A 716 -29.86 12.59 -6.18
N VAL A 717 -30.43 12.48 -7.37
CA VAL A 717 -29.74 12.13 -8.61
C VAL A 717 -30.02 13.21 -9.64
N GLN A 718 -28.98 13.87 -10.14
CA GLN A 718 -29.09 14.95 -11.09
C GLN A 718 -28.16 14.73 -12.29
N ASN A 719 -28.68 14.91 -13.50
CA ASN A 719 -27.96 14.73 -14.77
C ASN A 719 -27.13 13.43 -14.84
N SER A 720 -27.62 12.35 -14.24
CA SER A 720 -26.84 11.11 -14.07
C SER A 720 -27.49 9.94 -14.80
N GLN A 721 -26.69 8.98 -15.25
CA GLN A 721 -27.12 7.93 -16.16
C GLN A 721 -26.80 6.52 -15.64
N ALA A 722 -27.71 5.56 -15.81
CA ALA A 722 -27.52 4.17 -15.37
C ALA A 722 -27.16 4.09 -13.88
N ILE A 723 -28.06 4.60 -13.03
CA ILE A 723 -27.90 4.61 -11.58
C ILE A 723 -28.80 3.52 -10.99
N THR A 724 -28.20 2.55 -10.31
CA THR A 724 -28.91 1.44 -9.68
C THR A 724 -28.85 1.57 -8.16
N LEU A 725 -30.02 1.68 -7.54
CA LEU A 725 -30.21 1.79 -6.10
C LEU A 725 -30.94 0.53 -5.63
N ASP A 726 -30.20 -0.51 -5.23
CA ASP A 726 -30.74 -1.84 -4.93
C ASP A 726 -30.73 -2.13 -3.42
N ARG A 727 -31.88 -2.53 -2.86
CA ARG A 727 -32.03 -2.84 -1.42
C ARG A 727 -31.54 -1.70 -0.52
N ILE A 728 -31.96 -0.47 -0.81
CA ILE A 728 -31.61 0.68 0.02
C ILE A 728 -32.46 0.68 1.29
N GLY A 729 -31.82 0.69 2.45
CA GLY A 729 -32.51 0.94 3.70
C GLY A 729 -32.42 2.40 4.11
N TYR A 730 -33.45 2.90 4.79
CA TYR A 730 -33.60 4.31 5.13
C TYR A 730 -34.43 4.50 6.40
N SER A 731 -34.34 5.69 7.00
CA SER A 731 -35.08 6.03 8.23
C SER A 731 -36.61 6.05 8.00
N PRO A 732 -37.43 5.44 8.87
CA PRO A 732 -38.89 5.47 8.75
C PRO A 732 -39.45 6.90 8.68
N ALA A 733 -40.61 7.08 8.01
CA ALA A 733 -41.29 8.37 7.85
C ALA A 733 -40.57 9.42 6.96
N SER A 734 -39.58 8.99 6.17
CA SER A 734 -38.93 9.80 5.12
C SER A 734 -39.95 10.45 4.18
N SER A 735 -39.89 11.78 4.02
CA SER A 735 -40.87 12.52 3.22
C SER A 735 -40.71 12.31 1.71
N LEU A 736 -39.48 12.09 1.25
CA LEU A 736 -39.15 11.78 -0.14
C LEU A 736 -37.91 10.86 -0.18
N LEU A 737 -38.01 9.70 -0.84
CA LEU A 737 -36.84 8.81 -0.99
C LEU A 737 -35.91 9.27 -2.10
N LEU A 738 -36.42 9.36 -3.33
CA LEU A 738 -35.61 9.60 -4.50
C LEU A 738 -36.09 10.84 -5.24
N LYS A 739 -35.21 11.84 -5.38
CA LYS A 739 -35.38 12.94 -6.32
C LYS A 739 -34.47 12.73 -7.53
N VAL A 740 -35.06 12.68 -8.71
CA VAL A 740 -34.32 12.65 -9.97
C VAL A 740 -34.55 13.96 -10.71
N SER A 741 -33.49 14.63 -11.15
CA SER A 741 -33.63 15.90 -11.84
C SER A 741 -32.67 16.13 -13.02
N GLY A 742 -33.03 17.06 -13.89
CA GLY A 742 -32.20 17.52 -15.00
C GLY A 742 -32.30 16.66 -16.26
N ASP A 743 -32.24 17.32 -17.40
CA ASP A 743 -32.53 16.76 -18.74
C ASP A 743 -31.63 15.59 -19.17
N ARG A 744 -30.46 15.42 -18.54
CA ARG A 744 -29.54 14.31 -18.82
C ARG A 744 -29.77 13.07 -17.96
N SER A 745 -30.67 13.11 -16.98
CA SER A 745 -30.95 11.97 -16.11
C SER A 745 -31.68 10.85 -16.86
N LYS A 746 -31.08 9.65 -16.89
CA LYS A 746 -31.65 8.47 -17.60
C LYS A 746 -31.34 7.18 -16.84
N GLN A 747 -32.23 6.20 -16.91
CA GLN A 747 -32.02 4.87 -16.30
C GLN A 747 -31.64 4.95 -14.80
N VAL A 748 -32.43 5.68 -14.02
CA VAL A 748 -32.30 5.74 -12.56
C VAL A 748 -33.31 4.78 -11.95
N GLU A 749 -32.83 3.68 -11.39
CA GLU A 749 -33.63 2.55 -10.94
C GLU A 749 -33.54 2.37 -9.42
N LEU A 750 -34.70 2.18 -8.79
CA LEU A 750 -34.80 1.79 -7.38
C LEU A 750 -35.32 0.35 -7.34
N LEU A 751 -34.47 -0.59 -6.93
CA LEU A 751 -34.72 -2.02 -6.96
C LEU A 751 -34.79 -2.59 -5.55
N HIS A 752 -35.66 -3.59 -5.34
CA HIS A 752 -35.80 -4.39 -4.12
C HIS A 752 -35.75 -3.61 -2.78
N THR A 753 -36.15 -2.34 -2.81
CA THR A 753 -36.21 -1.46 -1.64
C THR A 753 -37.62 -1.51 -1.08
N ASP A 754 -37.77 -1.80 0.20
CA ASP A 754 -39.08 -1.71 0.88
C ASP A 754 -39.50 -0.24 0.95
N THR A 755 -40.34 0.20 0.01
CA THR A 755 -40.80 1.59 -0.08
C THR A 755 -42.03 1.88 0.78
N SER A 756 -42.57 0.88 1.49
CA SER A 756 -43.84 1.03 2.25
C SER A 756 -43.75 2.07 3.38
N LYS A 757 -42.53 2.39 3.83
CA LYS A 757 -42.27 3.32 4.96
C LYS A 757 -42.05 4.77 4.53
N ALA A 758 -42.09 5.07 3.23
CA ALA A 758 -41.90 6.42 2.69
C ALA A 758 -43.22 7.12 2.40
N LYS A 759 -43.28 8.44 2.61
CA LYS A 759 -44.46 9.24 2.22
C LYS A 759 -44.55 9.43 0.70
N LYS A 760 -43.40 9.67 0.06
CA LYS A 760 -43.28 9.77 -1.41
C LYS A 760 -42.03 9.02 -1.84
N VAL A 761 -42.19 8.08 -2.78
CA VAL A 761 -41.09 7.24 -3.26
C VAL A 761 -40.19 8.02 -4.22
N ARG A 762 -40.78 8.68 -5.21
CA ARG A 762 -40.03 9.30 -6.31
C ARG A 762 -40.61 10.66 -6.70
N GLU A 763 -39.74 11.60 -7.00
CA GLU A 763 -40.04 12.87 -7.64
C GLU A 763 -39.10 13.06 -8.83
N ASP A 764 -39.66 13.23 -10.01
CA ASP A 764 -38.90 13.58 -11.22
C ASP A 764 -39.14 15.07 -11.55
N ALA A 765 -38.08 15.85 -11.59
CA ALA A 765 -38.10 17.27 -11.98
C ALA A 765 -37.21 17.44 -13.21
N ARG A 766 -37.83 17.54 -14.40
CA ARG A 766 -37.09 17.71 -15.65
C ARG A 766 -36.32 19.01 -15.64
#